data_AF-A0A9D4QHY5-F1
#
_entry.id   AF-A0A9D4QHY5-F1
#
_cell.length_a   1.000
_cell.length_b   1.000
_cell.length_c   1.000
_cell.angle_alpha   90.00
_cell.angle_beta   90.00
_cell.angle_gamma   90.00
#
_symmetry.space_group_name_H-M   'P 1'
#
loop_
_entity.id
_entity.type
_entity.pdbx_description
1 polymer ?
#
loop_
_entity_poly.entity_id
_entity_poly.type
_entity_poly.pdbx_seq_one_letter_code
_entity_poly.pdbx_strand_id
1 'polypeptide(L)'
;VDVIVCTANKPLDLSKGRASRTILEAAGDGMADEVKASYPDGIDYGEVAVVNSGNLACKKVYFVALPVAGTGVLDDNKMLHNTVTMCLERADQSKFESLSIPALGTGLLKYTTAIVAMETIQSVEDFSNSNPSTSVKYVNVVVYYQDDDSFTAFEEEARGRAGRPINLNGVLSSSGPVLPPRAYAGVRSIMRGINYSGPQKDGCLGNISVKVVTGTLAKFKADVLVSNCGKDLKLKNGALAESLLEAAGSQLQDECDQNYPNGIRQGDVAVTSGYNLDCEYVFHGSLPNWDNKGLTAKKALCRFIDNCLKEAEQRSLSTMGIPALGTGSMKFPAKVSAEQTFQCISKFVNNYPQGTSLKCITIIVYDRAADCTLVKQAFDEALQQTLQENVDDDDAGDIADVEQKMQMKLLMTAAKNSLERTCAADPGTEEWFKFMYKSEPCSPSYWTTFHSRKTLKDWGLEAKKRPFIRLPIQGQDFQDVVKLVHDTWDDQHVGHGRDAKGLSELNYTKVIITRVERIENYELFNKYAVKRQDLFKKAINTGEPFRCVENLRGSKGTVLTTSNIGHNSVLASEVYNEVNEHYMFHGTDVVDKIVEQGLDCRLAGQNAMFGQGVYCAESSTKADQYADPKGMRSLTDRKMLLVRTCLGEPFVTSSAKSYARPPCTSCQEDKCHCSNNQFYDSVIGDGSWNFREFIVYNMTDVYPEYIVTYNRV
;
A
#
# COMPACT_ATOMS: atom_id res chain seq x y z
N VAL A 1 27.76 20.90 -15.83
CA VAL A 1 27.42 21.94 -14.84
C VAL A 1 28.68 22.63 -14.35
N ASP A 2 28.60 23.86 -13.88
CA ASP A 2 29.75 24.61 -13.34
C ASP A 2 30.16 24.07 -11.96
N VAL A 3 29.19 23.68 -11.13
CA VAL A 3 29.42 23.18 -9.77
C VAL A 3 28.79 21.81 -9.59
N ILE A 4 29.51 20.91 -8.91
CA ILE A 4 28.96 19.65 -8.38
C ILE A 4 28.91 19.75 -6.85
N VAL A 5 27.75 19.53 -6.26
CA VAL A 5 27.57 19.48 -4.80
C VAL A 5 27.67 18.03 -4.33
N CYS A 6 28.30 17.80 -3.18
CA CYS A 6 28.43 16.47 -2.59
C CYS A 6 28.41 16.50 -1.07
N THR A 7 27.72 15.54 -0.46
CA THR A 7 27.78 15.34 0.98
C THR A 7 29.11 14.72 1.41
N ALA A 8 29.72 15.25 2.47
CA ALA A 8 30.89 14.74 3.16
C ALA A 8 30.66 14.72 4.68
N ASN A 9 31.58 14.13 5.43
CA ASN A 9 31.58 14.23 6.90
C ASN A 9 32.23 15.54 7.35
N LYS A 10 31.99 15.97 8.61
CA LYS A 10 32.54 17.22 9.16
C LYS A 10 34.07 17.34 9.00
N PRO A 11 34.90 16.31 9.25
CA PRO A 11 36.34 16.41 9.04
C PRO A 11 36.79 16.52 7.58
N LEU A 12 35.85 16.48 6.62
CA LEU A 12 36.12 16.41 5.19
C LEU A 12 37.07 15.26 4.79
N ASP A 13 36.95 14.13 5.47
CA ASP A 13 37.58 12.89 5.05
C ASP A 13 36.77 12.29 3.89
N LEU A 14 37.13 12.74 2.68
CA LEU A 14 36.45 12.37 1.44
C LEU A 14 36.45 10.86 1.18
N SER A 15 37.31 10.08 1.84
CA SER A 15 37.38 8.61 1.68
C SER A 15 36.23 7.85 2.36
N LYS A 16 35.48 8.50 3.27
CA LYS A 16 34.47 7.83 4.12
C LYS A 16 33.07 7.79 3.53
N GLY A 17 32.68 8.77 2.72
CA GLY A 17 31.37 8.82 2.07
C GLY A 17 31.40 8.14 0.70
N ARG A 18 30.33 7.43 0.31
CA ARG A 18 30.26 6.82 -1.04
C ARG A 18 30.40 7.87 -2.14
N ALA A 19 29.60 8.94 -2.07
CA ALA A 19 29.61 10.01 -3.07
C ALA A 19 30.92 10.81 -3.05
N SER A 20 31.40 11.19 -1.86
CA SER A 20 32.67 11.93 -1.72
C SER A 20 33.87 11.12 -2.22
N ARG A 21 33.86 9.80 -1.99
CA ARG A 21 34.91 8.90 -2.47
C ARG A 21 34.91 8.77 -3.99
N THR A 22 33.73 8.61 -4.60
CA THR A 22 33.62 8.55 -6.08
C THR A 22 34.09 9.86 -6.72
N ILE A 23 33.75 11.01 -6.14
CA ILE A 23 34.24 12.31 -6.60
C ILE A 23 35.74 12.42 -6.43
N LEU A 24 36.29 11.98 -5.30
CA LEU A 24 37.73 12.00 -5.05
C LEU A 24 38.50 11.14 -6.07
N GLU A 25 38.04 9.92 -6.31
CA GLU A 25 38.64 8.99 -7.27
C GLU A 25 38.63 9.56 -8.70
N ALA A 26 37.56 10.27 -9.08
CA ALA A 26 37.45 10.89 -10.39
C ALA A 26 38.21 12.23 -10.52
N ALA A 27 38.35 12.99 -9.44
CA ALA A 27 39.07 14.26 -9.44
C ALA A 27 40.61 14.10 -9.43
N GLY A 28 41.10 12.97 -8.94
CA GLY A 28 42.53 12.70 -8.77
C GLY A 28 43.10 13.18 -7.43
N ASP A 29 44.37 12.86 -7.19
CA ASP A 29 44.99 12.94 -5.86
C ASP A 29 45.08 14.36 -5.27
N GLY A 30 45.15 15.40 -6.11
CA GLY A 30 45.32 16.79 -5.67
C GLY A 30 44.13 17.38 -4.90
N MET A 31 42.93 16.80 -5.03
CA MET A 31 41.73 17.30 -4.32
C MET A 31 41.81 17.05 -2.81
N ALA A 32 42.34 15.89 -2.38
CA ALA A 32 42.52 15.59 -0.96
C ALA A 32 43.50 16.57 -0.30
N ASP A 33 44.59 16.90 -1.00
CA ASP A 33 45.61 17.83 -0.51
C ASP A 33 45.06 19.26 -0.39
N GLU A 34 44.26 19.72 -1.36
CA GLU A 34 43.60 21.03 -1.29
C GLU A 34 42.60 21.11 -0.14
N VAL A 35 41.80 20.07 0.07
CA VAL A 35 40.84 19.99 1.19
C VAL A 35 41.60 20.08 2.52
N LYS A 36 42.66 19.30 2.67
CA LYS A 36 43.47 19.28 3.90
C LYS A 36 44.19 20.60 4.16
N ALA A 37 44.62 21.29 3.11
CA ALA A 37 45.29 22.59 3.22
C ALA A 37 44.31 23.74 3.52
N SER A 38 43.13 23.72 2.91
CA SER A 38 42.15 24.82 2.97
C SER A 38 41.17 24.68 4.14
N TYR A 39 40.91 23.44 4.59
CA TYR A 39 39.99 23.12 5.67
C TYR A 39 40.65 22.12 6.65
N PRO A 40 41.77 22.51 7.32
CA PRO A 40 42.53 21.60 8.18
C PRO A 40 41.72 21.05 9.37
N ASP A 41 40.71 21.79 9.82
CA ASP A 41 39.81 21.42 10.91
C ASP A 41 38.44 20.87 10.42
N GLY A 42 38.29 20.71 9.10
CA GLY A 42 37.02 20.35 8.47
C GLY A 42 36.04 21.53 8.32
N ILE A 43 34.75 21.22 8.28
CA ILE A 43 33.64 22.19 8.21
C ILE A 43 32.54 21.86 9.23
N ASP A 44 31.80 22.87 9.64
CA ASP A 44 30.62 22.71 10.48
C ASP A 44 29.38 22.27 9.69
N TYR A 45 28.34 21.82 10.41
CA TYR A 45 27.10 21.45 9.73
C TYR A 45 26.44 22.67 9.10
N GLY A 46 26.01 22.50 7.86
CA GLY A 46 25.42 23.58 7.08
C GLY A 46 26.45 24.43 6.37
N GLU A 47 27.76 24.23 6.57
CA GLU A 47 28.81 24.92 5.83
C GLU A 47 29.11 24.27 4.46
N VAL A 48 29.70 25.07 3.55
CA VAL A 48 30.08 24.65 2.20
C VAL A 48 31.57 24.87 2.00
N ALA A 49 32.32 23.78 1.85
CA ALA A 49 33.72 23.79 1.42
C ALA A 49 33.79 23.84 -0.12
N VAL A 50 34.42 24.88 -0.64
CA VAL A 50 34.63 25.09 -2.08
C VAL A 50 36.04 24.65 -2.46
N VAL A 51 36.13 23.73 -3.42
CA VAL A 51 37.39 23.08 -3.84
C VAL A 51 37.51 23.07 -5.36
N ASN A 52 38.73 23.11 -5.92
CA ASN A 52 38.93 22.90 -7.35
C ASN A 52 38.47 21.51 -7.80
N SER A 53 38.07 21.41 -9.06
CA SER A 53 37.48 20.20 -9.65
C SER A 53 38.48 19.09 -10.01
N GLY A 54 39.79 19.38 -9.99
CA GLY A 54 40.81 18.44 -10.43
C GLY A 54 40.57 18.00 -11.88
N ASN A 55 40.47 16.69 -12.10
CA ASN A 55 40.17 16.10 -13.41
C ASN A 55 38.67 16.08 -13.80
N LEU A 56 37.78 16.58 -12.93
CA LEU A 56 36.34 16.62 -13.23
C LEU A 56 36.02 17.72 -14.24
N ALA A 57 34.99 17.50 -15.06
CA ALA A 57 34.54 18.44 -16.10
C ALA A 57 33.80 19.69 -15.56
N CYS A 58 33.59 19.80 -14.24
CA CYS A 58 33.04 21.01 -13.62
C CYS A 58 34.14 22.02 -13.27
N LYS A 59 33.76 23.24 -12.88
CA LYS A 59 34.70 24.29 -12.46
C LYS A 59 35.08 24.16 -10.97
N LYS A 60 34.12 23.81 -10.13
CA LYS A 60 34.29 23.65 -8.67
C LYS A 60 33.48 22.46 -8.14
N VAL A 61 33.93 21.92 -7.01
CA VAL A 61 33.19 20.95 -6.20
C VAL A 61 32.87 21.56 -4.85
N TYR A 62 31.62 21.46 -4.43
CA TYR A 62 31.13 21.94 -3.14
C TYR A 62 30.89 20.75 -2.23
N PHE A 63 31.69 20.62 -1.17
CA PHE A 63 31.46 19.61 -0.13
C PHE A 63 30.64 20.22 1.00
N VAL A 64 29.57 19.53 1.39
CA VAL A 64 28.67 19.95 2.46
C VAL A 64 28.58 18.90 3.55
N ALA A 65 28.47 19.33 4.80
CA ALA A 65 28.28 18.45 5.95
C ALA A 65 26.86 18.60 6.50
N LEU A 66 26.16 17.48 6.63
CA LEU A 66 24.84 17.39 7.26
C LEU A 66 24.91 16.47 8.49
N PRO A 67 24.12 16.75 9.56
CA PRO A 67 24.01 15.84 10.70
C PRO A 67 23.32 14.53 10.29
N VAL A 68 23.38 13.51 11.16
CA VAL A 68 22.49 12.35 10.98
C VAL A 68 21.09 12.78 11.38
N ALA A 69 20.10 12.53 10.51
CA ALA A 69 18.72 12.88 10.74
C ALA A 69 18.17 12.23 12.02
N GLY A 70 17.36 12.98 12.77
CA GLY A 70 16.72 12.52 13.99
C GLY A 70 17.63 12.48 15.21
N THR A 71 18.84 13.05 15.16
CA THR A 71 19.74 13.16 16.33
C THR A 71 19.31 14.26 17.31
N GLY A 72 18.36 15.13 16.93
CA GLY A 72 17.78 16.17 17.79
C GLY A 72 18.73 17.32 18.13
N VAL A 73 19.93 17.36 17.52
CA VAL A 73 20.93 18.40 17.75
C VAL A 73 20.55 19.69 17.02
N LEU A 74 19.96 19.58 15.82
CA LEU A 74 19.54 20.70 14.97
C LEU A 74 18.23 20.34 14.24
N ASP A 75 17.52 21.34 13.72
CA ASP A 75 16.35 21.12 12.84
C ASP A 75 16.85 20.64 11.48
N ASP A 76 16.63 19.35 11.19
CA ASP A 76 17.13 18.67 9.99
C ASP A 76 16.63 19.33 8.70
N ASN A 77 15.37 19.77 8.65
CA ASN A 77 14.77 20.39 7.48
C ASN A 77 15.40 21.76 7.23
N LYS A 78 15.45 22.60 8.28
CA LYS A 78 16.08 23.91 8.21
C LYS A 78 17.57 23.81 7.86
N MET A 79 18.26 22.80 8.39
CA MET A 79 19.65 22.54 8.08
C MET A 79 19.85 22.21 6.60
N LEU A 80 19.03 21.31 6.06
CA LEU A 80 19.09 20.96 4.64
C LEU A 80 18.77 22.16 3.75
N HIS A 81 17.71 22.90 4.09
CA HIS A 81 17.31 24.11 3.39
C HIS A 81 18.45 25.12 3.32
N ASN A 82 19.01 25.48 4.48
CA ASN A 82 20.12 26.44 4.57
C ASN A 82 21.37 25.96 3.80
N THR A 83 21.65 24.65 3.81
CA THR A 83 22.79 24.08 3.08
C THR A 83 22.62 24.24 1.58
N VAL A 84 21.43 23.95 1.04
CA VAL A 84 21.12 24.12 -0.39
C VAL A 84 21.16 25.59 -0.77
N THR A 85 20.53 26.46 0.02
CA THR A 85 20.56 27.92 -0.20
C THR A 85 21.98 28.45 -0.23
N MET A 86 22.85 28.05 0.71
CA MET A 86 24.23 28.51 0.71
C MET A 86 25.04 27.98 -0.48
N CYS A 87 24.75 26.78 -0.99
CA CYS A 87 25.34 26.31 -2.25
C CYS A 87 24.97 27.23 -3.42
N LEU A 88 23.70 27.66 -3.51
CA LEU A 88 23.22 28.57 -4.55
C LEU A 88 23.87 29.95 -4.42
N GLU A 89 23.93 30.51 -3.21
CA GLU A 89 24.59 31.78 -2.92
C GLU A 89 26.07 31.78 -3.31
N ARG A 90 26.81 30.70 -2.98
CA ARG A 90 28.23 30.58 -3.34
C ARG A 90 28.45 30.47 -4.84
N ALA A 91 27.59 29.76 -5.55
CA ALA A 91 27.64 29.71 -7.01
C ALA A 91 27.33 31.08 -7.64
N ASP A 92 26.34 31.80 -7.10
CA ASP A 92 25.99 33.13 -7.59
C ASP A 92 27.08 34.18 -7.36
N GLN A 93 27.69 34.16 -6.16
CA GLN A 93 28.85 34.99 -5.83
C GLN A 93 30.02 34.74 -6.80
N SER A 94 30.18 33.49 -7.24
CA SER A 94 31.20 33.07 -8.20
C SER A 94 30.80 33.25 -9.67
N LYS A 95 29.61 33.80 -9.95
CA LYS A 95 29.06 33.99 -11.30
C LYS A 95 28.94 32.70 -12.11
N PHE A 96 28.64 31.59 -11.43
CA PHE A 96 28.37 30.31 -12.07
C PHE A 96 26.90 30.20 -12.48
N GLU A 97 26.64 29.60 -13.64
CA GLU A 97 25.30 29.52 -14.21
C GLU A 97 24.59 28.20 -13.89
N SER A 98 25.32 27.18 -13.45
CA SER A 98 24.74 25.85 -13.25
C SER A 98 25.32 25.05 -12.08
N LEU A 99 24.44 24.40 -11.31
CA LEU A 99 24.82 23.46 -10.25
C LEU A 99 24.17 22.09 -10.46
N SER A 100 24.85 21.02 -10.05
CA SER A 100 24.25 19.71 -9.82
C SER A 100 24.19 19.40 -8.33
N ILE A 101 23.00 19.10 -7.83
CA ILE A 101 22.74 18.79 -6.42
C ILE A 101 22.19 17.35 -6.32
N PRO A 102 22.84 16.44 -5.59
CA PRO A 102 22.32 15.09 -5.40
C PRO A 102 21.22 15.09 -4.33
N ALA A 103 20.56 13.94 -4.11
CA ALA A 103 19.67 13.76 -2.97
C ALA A 103 20.48 13.81 -1.64
N LEU A 104 20.71 15.02 -1.13
CA LEU A 104 21.60 15.27 0.01
C LEU A 104 21.09 14.56 1.27
N GLY A 105 21.93 13.70 1.84
CA GLY A 105 21.66 13.05 3.13
C GLY A 105 20.76 11.81 3.09
N THR A 106 20.23 11.38 1.93
CA THR A 106 19.35 10.19 1.82
C THR A 106 20.06 8.85 2.07
N GLY A 107 21.39 8.84 2.01
CA GLY A 107 22.22 7.68 2.34
C GLY A 107 22.43 7.48 3.85
N LEU A 108 23.69 7.46 4.29
CA LEU A 108 24.06 7.15 5.68
C LEU A 108 23.52 8.16 6.72
N LEU A 109 23.10 9.34 6.28
CA LEU A 109 22.56 10.39 7.14
C LEU A 109 21.05 10.27 7.38
N LYS A 110 20.37 9.32 6.73
CA LYS A 110 18.98 8.92 7.01
C LYS A 110 17.92 10.01 6.80
N TYR A 111 18.20 11.05 6.03
CA TYR A 111 17.16 11.98 5.59
C TYR A 111 16.15 11.24 4.71
N THR A 112 14.86 11.54 4.84
CA THR A 112 13.84 10.93 3.99
C THR A 112 13.86 11.59 2.61
N THR A 113 13.63 10.80 1.55
CA THR A 113 13.66 11.27 0.16
C THR A 113 12.64 12.38 -0.09
N ALA A 114 11.45 12.31 0.52
CA ALA A 114 10.41 13.34 0.44
C ALA A 114 10.85 14.67 1.06
N ILE A 115 11.47 14.66 2.25
CA ILE A 115 11.98 15.90 2.88
C ILE A 115 13.10 16.48 2.02
N VAL A 116 13.97 15.63 1.49
CA VAL A 116 15.09 16.08 0.66
C VAL A 116 14.61 16.72 -0.63
N ALA A 117 13.61 16.12 -1.30
CA ALA A 117 13.00 16.67 -2.49
C ALA A 117 12.33 18.03 -2.22
N MET A 118 11.46 18.06 -1.21
CA MET A 118 10.72 19.25 -0.80
C MET A 118 11.66 20.40 -0.43
N GLU A 119 12.60 20.19 0.49
CA GLU A 119 13.49 21.26 0.96
C GLU A 119 14.47 21.71 -0.12
N THR A 120 14.95 20.81 -0.97
CA THR A 120 15.86 21.20 -2.07
C THR A 120 15.14 22.09 -3.07
N ILE A 121 13.92 21.72 -3.50
CA ILE A 121 13.14 22.51 -4.46
C ILE A 121 12.66 23.82 -3.81
N GLN A 122 12.21 23.78 -2.55
CA GLN A 122 11.84 24.97 -1.79
C GLN A 122 13.00 25.96 -1.67
N SER A 123 14.21 25.49 -1.37
CA SER A 123 15.42 26.34 -1.28
C SER A 123 15.75 27.00 -2.61
N VAL A 124 15.59 26.27 -3.72
CA VAL A 124 15.82 26.81 -5.07
C VAL A 124 14.80 27.89 -5.40
N GLU A 125 13.52 27.67 -5.07
CA GLU A 125 12.47 28.66 -5.26
C GLU A 125 12.69 29.90 -4.40
N ASP A 126 12.97 29.74 -3.11
CA ASP A 126 13.19 30.85 -2.18
C ASP A 126 14.43 31.67 -2.58
N PHE A 127 15.50 31.00 -2.98
CA PHE A 127 16.68 31.66 -3.52
C PHE A 127 16.38 32.41 -4.82
N SER A 128 15.67 31.80 -5.77
CA SER A 128 15.31 32.43 -7.05
C SER A 128 14.39 33.64 -6.85
N ASN A 129 13.44 33.54 -5.92
CA ASN A 129 12.52 34.62 -5.59
C ASN A 129 13.24 35.78 -4.89
N SER A 130 14.18 35.47 -4.01
CA SER A 130 14.97 36.47 -3.27
C SER A 130 16.07 37.11 -4.13
N ASN A 131 16.50 36.44 -5.20
CA ASN A 131 17.59 36.89 -6.07
C ASN A 131 17.19 36.89 -7.57
N PRO A 132 16.26 37.75 -8.03
CA PRO A 132 15.79 37.75 -9.43
C PRO A 132 16.87 38.02 -10.49
N SER A 133 18.03 38.54 -10.08
CA SER A 133 19.18 38.83 -10.95
C SER A 133 20.34 37.85 -10.75
N THR A 134 20.07 36.69 -10.14
CA THR A 134 21.08 35.65 -9.95
C THR A 134 21.67 35.20 -11.29
N SER A 135 22.97 34.93 -11.27
CA SER A 135 23.71 34.26 -12.33
C SER A 135 23.37 32.78 -12.47
N VAL A 136 22.83 32.13 -11.43
CA VAL A 136 22.44 30.71 -11.46
C VAL A 136 21.17 30.54 -12.29
N LYS A 137 21.28 29.87 -13.43
CA LYS A 137 20.17 29.62 -14.37
C LYS A 137 19.65 28.19 -14.31
N TYR A 138 20.53 27.23 -13.97
CA TYR A 138 20.22 25.81 -14.02
C TYR A 138 20.59 25.12 -12.71
N VAL A 139 19.61 24.50 -12.06
CA VAL A 139 19.84 23.61 -10.91
C VAL A 139 19.39 22.21 -11.31
N ASN A 140 20.35 21.32 -11.49
CA ASN A 140 20.11 19.93 -11.87
C ASN A 140 20.11 19.07 -10.62
N VAL A 141 18.94 18.52 -10.26
CA VAL A 141 18.91 17.47 -9.23
C VAL A 141 19.36 16.16 -9.86
N VAL A 142 20.42 15.57 -9.33
CA VAL A 142 21.00 14.33 -9.86
C VAL A 142 20.70 13.18 -8.90
N VAL A 143 19.80 12.30 -9.30
CA VAL A 143 19.45 11.11 -8.54
C VAL A 143 20.22 9.90 -9.08
N TYR A 144 20.65 9.01 -8.19
CA TYR A 144 21.28 7.76 -8.59
C TYR A 144 20.24 6.85 -9.27
N TYR A 145 20.57 6.27 -10.43
CA TYR A 145 19.63 5.56 -11.30
C TYR A 145 18.99 4.28 -10.71
N GLN A 146 19.38 3.86 -9.50
CA GLN A 146 18.78 2.75 -8.75
C GLN A 146 18.08 3.23 -7.46
N ASP A 147 17.94 4.55 -7.30
CA ASP A 147 17.28 5.22 -6.17
C ASP A 147 15.96 5.82 -6.66
N ASP A 148 15.04 4.93 -7.06
CA ASP A 148 13.73 5.29 -7.61
C ASP A 148 12.91 6.13 -6.61
N ASP A 149 13.05 5.84 -5.30
CA ASP A 149 12.41 6.61 -4.21
C ASP A 149 12.82 8.08 -4.23
N SER A 150 14.10 8.38 -4.45
CA SER A 150 14.57 9.77 -4.59
C SER A 150 14.10 10.37 -5.91
N PHE A 151 14.09 9.61 -7.01
CA PHE A 151 13.68 10.11 -8.32
C PHE A 151 12.20 10.51 -8.32
N THR A 152 11.33 9.60 -7.86
CA THR A 152 9.89 9.87 -7.72
C THR A 152 9.62 11.03 -6.79
N ALA A 153 10.29 11.11 -5.63
CA ALA A 153 10.09 12.22 -4.71
C ALA A 153 10.42 13.59 -5.34
N PHE A 154 11.52 13.69 -6.08
CA PHE A 154 11.90 14.93 -6.77
C PHE A 154 11.02 15.22 -7.99
N GLU A 155 10.57 14.20 -8.72
CA GLU A 155 9.66 14.36 -9.86
C GLU A 155 8.27 14.83 -9.43
N GLU A 156 7.70 14.21 -8.38
CA GLU A 156 6.41 14.60 -7.82
C GLU A 156 6.44 16.01 -7.27
N GLU A 157 7.49 16.36 -6.52
CA GLU A 157 7.65 17.70 -5.95
C GLU A 157 7.79 18.76 -7.06
N ALA A 158 8.60 18.49 -8.10
CA ALA A 158 8.74 19.41 -9.23
C ALA A 158 7.43 19.56 -10.02
N ARG A 159 6.69 18.46 -10.23
CA ARG A 159 5.41 18.45 -10.95
C ARG A 159 4.31 19.14 -10.16
N GLY A 160 4.29 18.98 -8.84
CA GLY A 160 3.36 19.65 -7.93
C GLY A 160 3.48 21.17 -7.97
N ARG A 161 4.68 21.70 -8.20
CA ARG A 161 4.95 23.14 -8.26
C ARG A 161 4.82 23.76 -9.65
N ALA A 162 4.85 22.95 -10.72
CA ALA A 162 4.77 23.37 -12.13
C ALA A 162 3.43 24.04 -12.56
N GLY A 163 2.46 24.20 -11.65
CA GLY A 163 1.26 25.03 -11.85
C GLY A 163 1.52 26.55 -11.84
N ARG A 164 2.74 26.99 -11.52
CA ARG A 164 3.25 28.35 -11.75
C ARG A 164 4.50 28.25 -12.63
N PRO A 165 4.65 29.08 -13.67
CA PRO A 165 5.75 28.93 -14.61
C PRO A 165 7.07 29.32 -13.94
N ILE A 166 7.79 28.33 -13.41
CA ILE A 166 9.24 28.40 -13.33
C ILE A 166 9.73 28.01 -14.71
N ASN A 167 10.41 28.95 -15.37
CA ASN A 167 10.83 28.83 -16.76
C ASN A 167 12.02 27.85 -16.87
N LEU A 168 11.75 26.55 -16.75
CA LEU A 168 12.69 25.46 -17.03
C LEU A 168 12.73 25.16 -18.52
N ASN A 169 13.13 26.17 -19.32
CA ASN A 169 13.46 25.93 -20.71
C ASN A 169 14.85 25.28 -20.79
N GLY A 170 14.84 23.96 -20.77
CA GLY A 170 15.85 23.17 -21.48
C GLY A 170 16.39 21.96 -20.76
N VAL A 171 15.61 20.88 -20.62
CA VAL A 171 16.09 19.49 -20.81
C VAL A 171 14.91 18.57 -21.19
N LEU A 172 14.39 18.70 -22.41
CA LEU A 172 13.75 17.59 -23.12
C LEU A 172 14.14 17.70 -24.60
N SER A 173 15.44 17.58 -24.87
CA SER A 173 15.91 17.24 -26.21
C SER A 173 15.96 15.72 -26.33
N SER A 174 15.03 15.24 -27.15
CA SER A 174 14.76 13.88 -27.56
C SER A 174 15.84 13.28 -28.46
N SER A 175 15.91 11.94 -28.48
CA SER A 175 16.33 11.18 -29.66
C SER A 175 15.50 9.89 -29.82
N GLY A 176 14.28 10.06 -30.36
CA GLY A 176 13.57 9.17 -31.30
C GLY A 176 12.68 8.01 -30.79
N PRO A 177 11.69 7.52 -31.59
CA PRO A 177 10.81 8.18 -32.56
C PRO A 177 9.34 8.28 -32.08
N VAL A 178 8.66 9.32 -32.59
CA VAL A 178 7.25 9.67 -32.33
C VAL A 178 6.31 8.84 -33.22
N LEU A 179 5.18 8.39 -32.64
CA LEU A 179 3.96 7.97 -33.36
C LEU A 179 2.78 8.89 -32.95
N PRO A 180 1.74 9.02 -33.81
CA PRO A 180 1.10 10.31 -34.11
C PRO A 180 -0.10 10.68 -33.22
N PRO A 181 -0.55 11.96 -33.27
CA PRO A 181 -1.51 12.53 -32.33
C PRO A 181 -2.96 12.47 -32.85
N ARG A 182 -3.86 11.85 -32.10
CA ARG A 182 -5.30 12.16 -32.15
C ARG A 182 -5.99 11.88 -30.82
N ALA A 183 -6.08 12.93 -29.99
CA ALA A 183 -7.25 13.32 -29.18
C ALA A 183 -6.84 14.31 -28.07
N TYR A 184 -6.39 15.51 -28.43
CA TYR A 184 -6.29 16.63 -27.49
C TYR A 184 -6.91 17.88 -28.10
N ALA A 185 -8.23 17.96 -28.00
CA ALA A 185 -9.00 19.18 -28.20
C ALA A 185 -10.19 19.13 -27.25
N GLY A 186 -9.99 19.59 -26.02
CA GLY A 186 -11.04 19.54 -25.01
C GLY A 186 -10.76 20.21 -23.67
N VAL A 187 -9.66 20.95 -23.48
CA VAL A 187 -9.47 21.76 -22.25
C VAL A 187 -8.67 23.02 -22.60
N ARG A 188 -9.31 23.97 -23.29
CA ARG A 188 -8.72 25.30 -23.56
C ARG A 188 -9.63 26.47 -23.18
N SER A 189 -10.65 26.22 -22.37
CA SER A 189 -11.50 27.27 -21.83
C SER A 189 -11.69 27.02 -20.34
N ILE A 190 -10.90 27.73 -19.52
CA ILE A 190 -11.15 28.26 -18.16
C ILE A 190 -9.75 28.72 -17.66
N MET A 191 -9.22 29.76 -18.29
CA MET A 191 -8.13 30.58 -17.74
C MET A 191 -8.28 31.99 -18.32
N ARG A 192 -9.17 32.78 -17.74
CA ARG A 192 -9.11 34.25 -17.80
C ARG A 192 -9.74 34.84 -16.52
N GLY A 193 -8.92 35.56 -15.75
CA GLY A 193 -9.29 36.29 -14.52
C GLY A 193 -9.43 35.34 -13.32
N ILE A 194 -8.97 35.64 -12.11
CA ILE A 194 -9.20 36.87 -11.33
C ILE A 194 -8.12 36.99 -10.24
N ASN A 195 -7.76 38.23 -9.91
CA ASN A 195 -6.97 38.66 -8.75
C ASN A 195 -7.39 37.99 -7.43
N TYR A 196 -6.42 37.71 -6.55
CA TYR A 196 -6.65 37.20 -5.20
C TYR A 196 -7.36 38.25 -4.31
N SER A 197 -8.70 38.20 -4.36
CA SER A 197 -9.62 38.67 -3.32
C SER A 197 -11.04 38.18 -3.66
N GLY A 198 -11.46 37.02 -3.13
CA GLY A 198 -12.82 36.44 -3.28
C GLY A 198 -12.90 34.95 -2.87
N PRO A 199 -14.11 34.39 -2.62
CA PRO A 199 -14.59 33.90 -1.32
C PRO A 199 -14.10 32.50 -0.92
N GLN A 200 -14.24 32.22 0.38
CA GLN A 200 -14.12 30.89 1.02
C GLN A 200 -14.81 29.81 0.17
N LYS A 201 -14.07 28.78 -0.26
CA LYS A 201 -14.63 27.65 -0.99
C LYS A 201 -15.26 26.67 0.00
N ASP A 202 -16.53 26.90 0.30
CA ASP A 202 -17.38 25.95 1.01
C ASP A 202 -17.75 24.81 0.06
N GLY A 203 -17.75 23.56 0.54
CA GLY A 203 -18.23 22.39 -0.20
C GLY A 203 -19.28 21.61 0.56
N CYS A 204 -20.04 20.75 -0.13
CA CYS A 204 -20.98 19.83 0.51
C CYS A 204 -20.52 18.38 0.29
N LEU A 205 -20.41 17.61 1.37
CA LEU A 205 -20.25 16.15 1.32
C LEU A 205 -21.58 15.55 1.76
N GLY A 206 -22.35 15.04 0.79
CA GLY A 206 -23.76 14.69 1.00
C GLY A 206 -24.55 15.87 1.55
N ASN A 207 -25.18 15.69 2.72
CA ASN A 207 -25.98 16.72 3.37
C ASN A 207 -25.21 17.58 4.40
N ILE A 208 -23.88 17.43 4.49
CA ILE A 208 -23.02 18.19 5.41
C ILE A 208 -22.23 19.25 4.64
N SER A 209 -22.30 20.51 5.09
CA SER A 209 -21.41 21.58 4.62
C SER A 209 -20.04 21.43 5.28
N VAL A 210 -18.99 21.40 4.47
CA VAL A 210 -17.60 21.26 4.91
C VAL A 210 -16.78 22.46 4.46
N LYS A 211 -16.05 23.07 5.40
CA LYS A 211 -15.30 24.31 5.17
C LYS A 211 -13.88 24.19 5.71
N VAL A 212 -12.92 24.81 5.03
CA VAL A 212 -11.54 24.96 5.54
C VAL A 212 -11.26 26.43 5.74
N VAL A 213 -10.98 26.80 6.99
CA VAL A 213 -10.79 28.19 7.40
C VAL A 213 -9.51 28.33 8.20
N THR A 214 -8.93 29.52 8.20
CA THR A 214 -7.82 29.86 9.10
C THR A 214 -8.34 30.62 10.31
N GLY A 215 -7.88 30.25 11.51
CA GLY A 215 -8.25 30.97 12.72
C GLY A 215 -7.77 30.27 13.99
N THR A 216 -8.14 30.84 15.14
CA THR A 216 -7.91 30.23 16.46
C THR A 216 -9.16 29.44 16.88
N LEU A 217 -9.02 28.14 17.11
CA LEU A 217 -10.14 27.22 17.43
C LEU A 217 -10.96 27.69 18.64
N ALA A 218 -10.32 28.20 19.70
CA ALA A 218 -10.99 28.66 20.92
C ALA A 218 -11.94 29.87 20.72
N LYS A 219 -11.89 30.52 19.56
CA LYS A 219 -12.80 31.63 19.19
C LYS A 219 -13.92 31.19 18.24
N PHE A 220 -13.98 29.91 17.91
CA PHE A 220 -14.92 29.39 16.93
C PHE A 220 -16.22 28.94 17.63
N LYS A 221 -17.36 29.29 17.03
CA LYS A 221 -18.68 28.89 17.52
C LYS A 221 -19.16 27.65 16.78
N ALA A 222 -19.40 26.57 17.52
CA ALA A 222 -19.95 25.32 17.02
C ALA A 222 -20.56 24.54 18.20
N ASP A 223 -21.40 23.55 17.98
CA ASP A 223 -21.96 22.74 19.06
C ASP A 223 -20.86 21.91 19.73
N VAL A 224 -19.84 21.52 18.96
CA VAL A 224 -18.65 20.83 19.48
C VAL A 224 -17.34 21.34 18.88
N LEU A 225 -16.33 21.50 19.74
CA LEU A 225 -14.93 21.76 19.35
C LEU A 225 -14.06 20.54 19.64
N VAL A 226 -13.20 20.16 18.70
CA VAL A 226 -12.29 19.02 18.84
C VAL A 226 -10.92 19.48 19.33
N SER A 227 -10.46 18.91 20.44
CA SER A 227 -9.16 19.16 21.04
C SER A 227 -8.25 17.94 20.91
N ASN A 228 -6.93 18.15 20.87
CA ASN A 228 -5.96 17.08 20.99
C ASN A 228 -4.95 17.39 22.11
N CYS A 229 -4.75 16.43 23.01
CA CYS A 229 -3.87 16.52 24.16
C CYS A 229 -3.16 15.19 24.47
N GLY A 230 -2.39 15.18 25.55
CA GLY A 230 -1.75 13.96 26.05
C GLY A 230 -2.78 12.90 26.49
N LYS A 231 -2.35 11.64 26.53
CA LYS A 231 -3.18 10.52 27.01
C LYS A 231 -3.68 10.69 28.45
N ASP A 232 -3.00 11.51 29.22
CA ASP A 232 -3.30 11.87 30.61
C ASP A 232 -4.34 13.00 30.73
N LEU A 233 -4.83 13.53 29.59
CA LEU A 233 -5.79 14.63 29.50
C LEU A 233 -5.36 15.88 30.28
N LYS A 234 -4.05 16.10 30.42
CA LYS A 234 -3.52 17.35 30.99
C LYS A 234 -3.49 18.41 29.91
N LEU A 235 -4.53 19.24 29.88
CA LEU A 235 -4.81 20.20 28.82
C LEU A 235 -3.74 21.31 28.73
N LYS A 236 -3.03 21.59 29.82
CA LYS A 236 -1.87 22.50 29.82
C LYS A 236 -0.67 22.00 29.01
N ASN A 237 -0.62 20.71 28.68
CA ASN A 237 0.54 20.09 28.01
C ASN A 237 0.42 20.08 26.48
N GLY A 238 -0.17 21.12 25.88
CA GLY A 238 -0.22 21.27 24.43
C GLY A 238 -0.91 22.57 24.01
N ALA A 239 -0.30 23.32 23.09
CA ALA A 239 -0.73 24.68 22.74
C ALA A 239 -2.21 24.80 22.32
N LEU A 240 -2.76 23.79 21.62
CA LEU A 240 -4.17 23.75 21.24
C LEU A 240 -5.09 23.56 22.46
N ALA A 241 -4.81 22.54 23.27
CA ALA A 241 -5.60 22.19 24.44
C ALA A 241 -5.50 23.28 25.53
N GLU A 242 -4.34 23.89 25.67
CA GLU A 242 -4.10 25.01 26.59
C GLU A 242 -4.90 26.24 26.15
N SER A 243 -4.89 26.58 24.86
CA SER A 243 -5.71 27.69 24.34
C SER A 243 -7.21 27.48 24.56
N LEU A 244 -7.69 26.24 24.51
CA LEU A 244 -9.09 25.92 24.85
C LEU A 244 -9.34 26.00 26.35
N LEU A 245 -8.42 25.51 27.19
CA LEU A 245 -8.50 25.60 28.64
C LEU A 245 -8.54 27.06 29.13
N GLU A 246 -7.68 27.92 28.58
CA GLU A 246 -7.64 29.35 28.92
C GLU A 246 -8.97 30.05 28.60
N ALA A 247 -9.59 29.70 27.48
CA ALA A 247 -10.87 30.27 27.08
C ALA A 247 -12.07 29.66 27.85
N ALA A 248 -12.05 28.36 28.13
CA ALA A 248 -13.13 27.64 28.81
C ALA A 248 -13.17 27.89 30.33
N GLY A 249 -12.02 28.12 30.96
CA GLY A 249 -11.85 28.15 32.41
C GLY A 249 -11.35 26.82 33.00
N SER A 250 -10.89 26.84 34.25
CA SER A 250 -10.27 25.67 34.90
C SER A 250 -11.21 24.47 35.02
N GLN A 251 -12.52 24.69 35.00
CA GLN A 251 -13.53 23.64 35.08
C GLN A 251 -13.40 22.60 33.96
N LEU A 252 -12.87 22.99 32.79
CA LEU A 252 -12.60 22.06 31.70
C LEU A 252 -11.58 20.98 32.09
N GLN A 253 -10.53 21.36 32.83
CA GLN A 253 -9.54 20.40 33.35
C GLN A 253 -10.13 19.59 34.51
N ASP A 254 -10.93 20.21 35.38
CA ASP A 254 -11.55 19.53 36.52
C ASP A 254 -12.48 18.40 36.05
N GLU A 255 -13.25 18.62 34.97
CA GLU A 255 -14.11 17.58 34.37
C GLU A 255 -13.30 16.46 33.72
N CYS A 256 -12.19 16.78 33.04
CA CYS A 256 -11.27 15.75 32.53
C CYS A 256 -10.73 14.88 33.68
N ASP A 257 -10.29 15.50 34.77
CA ASP A 257 -9.70 14.80 35.92
C ASP A 257 -10.75 13.97 36.67
N GLN A 258 -12.00 14.46 36.76
CA GLN A 258 -13.11 13.77 37.41
C GLN A 258 -13.64 12.58 36.59
N ASN A 259 -13.88 12.77 35.29
CA ASN A 259 -14.54 11.77 34.45
C ASN A 259 -13.55 10.76 33.85
N TYR A 260 -12.29 11.15 33.70
CA TYR A 260 -11.23 10.33 33.10
C TYR A 260 -9.96 10.32 33.97
N PRO A 261 -10.05 9.87 35.24
CA PRO A 261 -8.92 9.91 36.18
C PRO A 261 -7.72 9.06 35.75
N ASN A 262 -7.93 8.12 34.82
CA ASN A 262 -6.88 7.27 34.24
C ASN A 262 -6.47 7.69 32.82
N GLY A 263 -6.98 8.82 32.32
CA GLY A 263 -6.79 9.28 30.96
C GLY A 263 -7.50 8.43 29.90
N ILE A 264 -7.07 8.57 28.66
CA ILE A 264 -7.60 7.86 27.48
C ILE A 264 -6.50 7.17 26.69
N ARG A 265 -6.88 6.20 25.84
CA ARG A 265 -5.94 5.62 24.87
C ARG A 265 -5.81 6.53 23.66
N GLN A 266 -4.71 6.38 22.91
CA GLN A 266 -4.55 7.05 21.64
C GLN A 266 -5.67 6.66 20.66
N GLY A 267 -6.28 7.65 20.03
CA GLY A 267 -7.42 7.48 19.14
C GLY A 267 -8.79 7.43 19.84
N ASP A 268 -8.86 7.38 21.16
CA ASP A 268 -10.13 7.46 21.90
C ASP A 268 -10.52 8.94 22.14
N VAL A 269 -11.79 9.18 22.51
CA VAL A 269 -12.37 10.51 22.76
C VAL A 269 -12.83 10.60 24.21
N ALA A 270 -12.43 11.65 24.90
CA ALA A 270 -13.01 12.10 26.15
C ALA A 270 -13.93 13.30 25.89
N VAL A 271 -15.13 13.27 26.44
CA VAL A 271 -16.13 14.34 26.28
C VAL A 271 -16.23 15.15 27.57
N THR A 272 -16.21 16.48 27.42
CA THR A 272 -16.52 17.44 28.49
C THR A 272 -17.53 18.48 28.00
N SER A 273 -18.09 19.25 28.93
CA SER A 273 -18.86 20.46 28.61
C SER A 273 -17.95 21.56 28.03
N GLY A 274 -18.53 22.51 27.27
CA GLY A 274 -17.79 23.64 26.67
C GLY A 274 -17.43 24.78 27.64
N TYR A 275 -18.12 24.89 28.77
CA TYR A 275 -17.95 25.95 29.77
C TYR A 275 -18.04 27.36 29.16
N ASN A 276 -16.99 28.19 29.28
CA ASN A 276 -16.98 29.54 28.74
C ASN A 276 -16.67 29.60 27.23
N LEU A 277 -16.45 28.46 26.57
CA LEU A 277 -16.35 28.41 25.11
C LEU A 277 -17.73 28.56 24.47
N ASP A 278 -17.77 29.08 23.24
CA ASP A 278 -18.98 29.14 22.42
C ASP A 278 -19.34 27.77 21.80
N CYS A 279 -19.40 26.72 22.63
CA CYS A 279 -19.78 25.36 22.26
C CYS A 279 -20.46 24.60 23.41
N GLU A 280 -21.24 23.58 23.09
CA GLU A 280 -21.87 22.72 24.10
C GLU A 280 -20.88 21.71 24.68
N TYR A 281 -20.04 21.13 23.81
CA TYR A 281 -19.07 20.09 24.19
C TYR A 281 -17.67 20.35 23.64
N VAL A 282 -16.66 19.83 24.34
CA VAL A 282 -15.30 19.66 23.81
C VAL A 282 -14.98 18.18 23.75
N PHE A 283 -14.54 17.71 22.58
CA PHE A 283 -14.09 16.34 22.38
C PHE A 283 -12.57 16.30 22.40
N HIS A 284 -12.00 15.75 23.48
CA HIS A 284 -10.56 15.66 23.70
C HIS A 284 -10.04 14.31 23.24
N GLY A 285 -9.14 14.31 22.26
CA GLY A 285 -8.42 13.12 21.83
C GLY A 285 -6.95 13.12 22.24
N SER A 286 -6.32 11.98 22.02
CA SER A 286 -4.88 11.85 22.08
C SER A 286 -4.36 11.12 20.84
N LEU A 287 -3.33 11.66 20.22
CA LEU A 287 -2.65 11.07 19.08
C LEU A 287 -1.19 10.72 19.43
N PRO A 288 -0.61 9.65 18.85
CA PRO A 288 0.83 9.42 18.93
C PRO A 288 1.59 10.47 18.14
N ASN A 289 2.89 10.59 18.38
CA ASN A 289 3.78 11.27 17.43
C ASN A 289 3.83 10.51 16.10
N TRP A 290 4.11 11.22 15.01
CA TRP A 290 4.40 10.62 13.72
C TRP A 290 5.61 9.70 13.83
N ASP A 291 5.41 8.42 13.51
CA ASP A 291 6.40 7.34 13.70
C ASP A 291 7.29 7.08 12.46
N ASN A 292 7.29 8.01 11.49
CA ASN A 292 7.98 7.93 10.19
C ASN A 292 7.62 6.70 9.33
N LYS A 293 6.68 5.85 9.79
CA LYS A 293 6.12 4.69 9.06
C LYS A 293 4.62 4.83 8.81
N GLY A 294 3.98 5.80 9.48
CA GLY A 294 2.61 6.25 9.29
C GLY A 294 1.50 5.30 9.74
N LEU A 295 1.79 4.01 9.97
CA LEU A 295 0.74 3.01 10.19
C LEU A 295 0.00 3.21 11.52
N THR A 296 0.72 3.45 12.62
CA THR A 296 0.10 3.61 13.95
C THR A 296 -0.56 4.98 14.07
N ALA A 297 0.12 6.02 13.59
CA ALA A 297 -0.33 7.40 13.63
C ALA A 297 -1.59 7.64 12.78
N LYS A 298 -1.65 7.10 11.54
CA LYS A 298 -2.85 7.17 10.69
C LYS A 298 -4.02 6.43 11.33
N LYS A 299 -3.81 5.22 11.83
CA LYS A 299 -4.88 4.44 12.51
C LYS A 299 -5.44 5.17 13.72
N ALA A 300 -4.60 5.78 14.55
CA ALA A 300 -5.05 6.55 15.70
C ALA A 300 -5.82 7.81 15.28
N LEU A 301 -5.37 8.51 14.23
CA LEU A 301 -6.07 9.68 13.68
C LEU A 301 -7.45 9.30 13.12
N CYS A 302 -7.54 8.27 12.29
CA CYS A 302 -8.82 7.81 11.76
C CYS A 302 -9.78 7.38 12.86
N ARG A 303 -9.27 6.62 13.85
CA ARG A 303 -10.07 6.20 15.00
C ARG A 303 -10.58 7.41 15.78
N PHE A 304 -9.74 8.41 16.01
CA PHE A 304 -10.13 9.62 16.72
C PHE A 304 -11.25 10.38 15.99
N ILE A 305 -11.08 10.64 14.70
CA ILE A 305 -12.07 11.36 13.89
C ILE A 305 -13.38 10.57 13.77
N ASP A 306 -13.31 9.26 13.50
CA ASP A 306 -14.49 8.38 13.43
C ASP A 306 -15.26 8.40 14.77
N ASN A 307 -14.56 8.43 15.91
CA ASN A 307 -15.18 8.50 17.23
C ASN A 307 -15.80 9.87 17.50
N CYS A 308 -15.15 10.98 17.12
CA CYS A 308 -15.72 12.32 17.22
C CYS A 308 -17.03 12.45 16.44
N LEU A 309 -17.05 11.97 15.19
CA LEU A 309 -18.24 12.04 14.33
C LEU A 309 -19.39 11.19 14.91
N LYS A 310 -19.09 10.00 15.43
CA LYS A 310 -20.09 9.13 16.09
C LYS A 310 -20.65 9.75 17.37
N GLU A 311 -19.80 10.33 18.22
CA GLU A 311 -20.23 10.99 19.46
C GLU A 311 -21.13 12.20 19.17
N ALA A 312 -20.79 12.99 18.14
CA ALA A 312 -21.62 14.12 17.73
C ALA A 312 -22.99 13.66 17.22
N GLU A 313 -23.04 12.59 16.42
CA GLU A 313 -24.32 12.03 15.96
C GLU A 313 -25.17 11.47 17.09
N GLN A 314 -24.56 10.69 18.01
CA GLN A 314 -25.26 10.14 19.17
C GLN A 314 -25.88 11.22 20.06
N ARG A 315 -25.27 12.41 20.08
CA ARG A 315 -25.72 13.59 20.83
C ARG A 315 -26.59 14.54 19.99
N SER A 316 -26.87 14.19 18.73
CA SER A 316 -27.67 15.00 17.80
C SER A 316 -27.13 16.41 17.55
N LEU A 317 -25.80 16.57 17.55
CA LEU A 317 -25.14 17.86 17.35
C LEU A 317 -25.11 18.24 15.87
N SER A 318 -25.27 19.52 15.57
CA SER A 318 -25.39 20.05 14.21
C SER A 318 -24.10 20.65 13.66
N THR A 319 -23.21 21.18 14.49
CA THR A 319 -21.99 21.87 14.04
C THR A 319 -20.73 21.43 14.79
N MET A 320 -19.64 21.19 14.05
CA MET A 320 -18.37 20.71 14.60
C MET A 320 -17.17 21.52 14.08
N GLY A 321 -16.29 21.96 14.98
CA GLY A 321 -15.00 22.56 14.67
C GLY A 321 -13.84 21.59 14.90
N ILE A 322 -13.12 21.22 13.84
CA ILE A 322 -11.96 20.30 13.91
C ILE A 322 -10.69 21.07 13.56
N PRO A 323 -9.64 21.08 14.40
CA PRO A 323 -8.36 21.67 14.05
C PRO A 323 -7.60 20.81 13.02
N ALA A 324 -6.55 21.34 12.41
CA ALA A 324 -5.60 20.52 11.63
C ALA A 324 -4.88 19.51 12.54
N LEU A 325 -5.47 18.32 12.71
CA LEU A 325 -5.07 17.35 13.73
C LEU A 325 -3.68 16.78 13.48
N GLY A 326 -2.80 16.92 14.46
CA GLY A 326 -1.46 16.33 14.45
C GLY A 326 -0.39 17.07 13.64
N THR A 327 -0.73 18.13 12.91
CA THR A 327 0.24 18.87 12.09
C THR A 327 1.21 19.73 12.91
N GLY A 328 0.92 19.97 14.19
CA GLY A 328 1.80 20.69 15.12
C GLY A 328 2.88 19.80 15.77
N SER A 329 2.92 19.78 17.10
CA SER A 329 3.97 19.09 17.88
C SER A 329 4.12 17.59 17.60
N MET A 330 3.08 16.94 17.06
CA MET A 330 3.06 15.52 16.73
C MET A 330 3.62 15.22 15.33
N LYS A 331 3.94 16.24 14.54
CA LYS A 331 4.66 16.18 13.26
C LYS A 331 3.99 15.35 12.16
N PHE A 332 2.67 15.30 12.12
CA PHE A 332 1.97 14.65 11.01
C PHE A 332 2.19 15.47 9.73
N PRO A 333 2.50 14.84 8.59
CA PRO A 333 2.46 15.53 7.31
C PRO A 333 1.06 16.11 7.07
N ALA A 334 0.97 17.39 6.71
CA ALA A 334 -0.30 18.09 6.55
C ALA A 334 -1.24 17.41 5.55
N LYS A 335 -0.69 16.96 4.42
CA LYS A 335 -1.43 16.18 3.41
C LYS A 335 -2.02 14.89 3.98
N VAL A 336 -1.24 14.14 4.75
CA VAL A 336 -1.73 12.90 5.39
C VAL A 336 -2.85 13.20 6.38
N SER A 337 -2.71 14.23 7.22
CA SER A 337 -3.75 14.62 8.17
C SER A 337 -5.04 15.04 7.44
N ALA A 338 -4.90 15.85 6.38
CA ALA A 338 -6.01 16.31 5.54
C ALA A 338 -6.75 15.16 4.87
N GLU A 339 -6.04 14.27 4.17
CA GLU A 339 -6.60 13.12 3.48
C GLU A 339 -7.36 12.20 4.44
N GLN A 340 -6.75 11.85 5.59
CA GLN A 340 -7.43 10.99 6.56
C GLN A 340 -8.67 11.66 7.16
N THR A 341 -8.62 12.98 7.39
CA THR A 341 -9.76 13.73 7.93
C THR A 341 -10.95 13.71 6.98
N PHE A 342 -10.74 14.06 5.70
CA PHE A 342 -11.83 14.05 4.72
C PHE A 342 -12.28 12.65 4.34
N GLN A 343 -11.39 11.65 4.34
CA GLN A 343 -11.79 10.24 4.17
C GLN A 343 -12.73 9.78 5.29
N CYS A 344 -12.46 10.11 6.54
CA CYS A 344 -13.34 9.80 7.67
C CYS A 344 -14.68 10.54 7.57
N ILE A 345 -14.67 11.83 7.20
CA ILE A 345 -15.92 12.60 7.01
C ILE A 345 -16.77 12.00 5.88
N SER A 346 -16.18 11.71 4.72
CA SER A 346 -16.88 11.08 3.59
C SER A 346 -17.43 9.70 3.96
N LYS A 347 -16.63 8.87 4.63
CA LYS A 347 -17.08 7.57 5.13
C LYS A 347 -18.25 7.71 6.10
N PHE A 348 -18.21 8.71 6.98
CA PHE A 348 -19.30 8.99 7.90
C PHE A 348 -20.56 9.39 7.14
N VAL A 349 -20.51 10.37 6.24
CA VAL A 349 -21.65 10.79 5.40
C VAL A 349 -22.28 9.59 4.69
N ASN A 350 -21.47 8.73 4.08
CA ASN A 350 -21.94 7.55 3.35
C ASN A 350 -22.64 6.51 4.23
N ASN A 351 -22.35 6.47 5.54
CA ASN A 351 -23.04 5.60 6.49
C ASN A 351 -24.42 6.14 6.92
N TYR A 352 -24.74 7.40 6.61
CA TYR A 352 -26.00 8.06 6.94
C TYR A 352 -26.69 8.63 5.68
N PRO A 353 -27.06 7.78 4.70
CA PRO A 353 -27.65 8.22 3.43
C PRO A 353 -29.02 8.91 3.58
N GLN A 354 -29.72 8.66 4.69
CA GLN A 354 -30.99 9.33 5.04
C GLN A 354 -30.78 10.66 5.78
N GLY A 355 -29.52 11.08 5.94
CA GLY A 355 -29.10 12.28 6.64
C GLY A 355 -28.62 12.01 8.07
N THR A 356 -27.64 12.81 8.48
CA THR A 356 -27.10 12.90 9.85
C THR A 356 -27.61 14.17 10.55
N SER A 357 -27.54 14.18 11.89
CA SER A 357 -27.74 15.39 12.71
C SER A 357 -26.68 16.46 12.41
N LEU A 358 -25.43 16.08 12.11
CA LEU A 358 -24.38 17.00 11.71
C LEU A 358 -24.70 17.67 10.37
N LYS A 359 -24.68 19.00 10.35
CA LYS A 359 -24.95 19.84 9.16
C LYS A 359 -23.74 20.63 8.70
N CYS A 360 -22.81 20.95 9.60
CA CYS A 360 -21.61 21.72 9.25
C CYS A 360 -20.37 21.22 9.98
N ILE A 361 -19.31 20.90 9.23
CA ILE A 361 -17.99 20.61 9.76
C ILE A 361 -17.03 21.68 9.24
N THR A 362 -16.44 22.43 10.17
CA THR A 362 -15.39 23.40 9.83
C THR A 362 -14.05 22.86 10.25
N ILE A 363 -13.11 22.77 9.31
CA ILE A 363 -11.70 22.53 9.58
C ILE A 363 -11.01 23.87 9.84
N ILE A 364 -10.38 24.01 11.00
CA ILE A 364 -9.71 25.24 11.45
C ILE A 364 -8.20 25.04 11.43
N VAL A 365 -7.53 25.70 10.49
CA VAL A 365 -6.07 25.77 10.41
C VAL A 365 -5.59 26.95 11.25
N TYR A 366 -4.63 26.71 12.15
CA TYR A 366 -4.18 27.76 13.06
C TYR A 366 -3.52 28.92 12.31
N ASP A 367 -4.12 30.11 12.38
CA ASP A 367 -3.75 31.28 11.60
C ASP A 367 -2.33 31.80 11.90
N ARG A 368 -1.83 31.56 13.11
CA ARG A 368 -0.49 31.99 13.55
C ARG A 368 0.59 30.90 13.43
N ALA A 369 0.29 29.76 12.83
CA ALA A 369 1.31 28.76 12.53
C ALA A 369 2.22 29.23 11.40
N ALA A 370 3.54 28.98 11.49
CA ALA A 370 4.50 29.39 10.45
C ALA A 370 4.24 28.71 9.10
N ASP A 371 3.66 27.50 9.14
CA ASP A 371 3.26 26.67 8.00
C ASP A 371 1.76 26.78 7.69
N CYS A 372 1.03 27.76 8.26
CA CYS A 372 -0.41 27.94 8.12
C CYS A 372 -0.88 27.88 6.66
N THR A 373 -0.18 28.55 5.74
CA THR A 373 -0.52 28.54 4.31
C THR A 373 -0.39 27.15 3.68
N LEU A 374 0.66 26.39 4.01
CA LEU A 374 0.89 25.04 3.48
C LEU A 374 -0.12 24.05 4.05
N VAL A 375 -0.38 24.12 5.35
CA VAL A 375 -1.40 23.30 6.01
C VAL A 375 -2.78 23.62 5.42
N LYS A 376 -3.11 24.90 5.25
CA LYS A 376 -4.37 25.30 4.64
C LYS A 376 -4.50 24.81 3.20
N GLN A 377 -3.44 24.93 2.40
CA GLN A 377 -3.42 24.44 1.04
C GLN A 377 -3.66 22.93 0.99
N ALA A 378 -2.97 22.14 1.83
CA ALA A 378 -3.16 20.69 1.89
C ALA A 378 -4.60 20.29 2.22
N PHE A 379 -5.25 21.01 3.15
CA PHE A 379 -6.65 20.78 3.50
C PHE A 379 -7.63 21.29 2.43
N ASP A 380 -7.36 22.43 1.78
CA ASP A 380 -8.15 22.92 0.67
C ASP A 380 -8.11 21.94 -0.52
N GLU A 381 -6.92 21.45 -0.88
CA GLU A 381 -6.72 20.48 -1.97
C GLU A 381 -7.41 19.15 -1.66
N ALA A 382 -7.21 18.61 -0.46
CA ALA A 382 -7.86 17.37 -0.06
C ALA A 382 -9.40 17.51 -0.03
N LEU A 383 -9.93 18.65 0.41
CA LEU A 383 -11.38 18.92 0.32
C LEU A 383 -11.83 18.98 -1.14
N GLN A 384 -11.14 19.71 -2.01
CA GLN A 384 -11.50 19.80 -3.43
C GLN A 384 -11.47 18.45 -4.14
N GLN A 385 -10.44 17.65 -3.88
CA GLN A 385 -10.35 16.28 -4.39
C GLN A 385 -11.53 15.43 -3.91
N THR A 386 -11.85 15.51 -2.61
CA THR A 386 -12.97 14.77 -2.04
C THR A 386 -14.32 15.23 -2.61
N LEU A 387 -14.50 16.52 -2.89
CA LEU A 387 -15.71 17.05 -3.51
C LEU A 387 -15.84 16.60 -4.97
N GLN A 388 -14.74 16.63 -5.75
CA GLN A 388 -14.74 16.17 -7.14
C GLN A 388 -15.10 14.68 -7.24
N GLU A 389 -14.63 13.86 -6.31
CA GLU A 389 -14.98 12.44 -6.22
C GLU A 389 -16.47 12.18 -5.89
N ASN A 390 -17.25 13.20 -5.47
CA ASN A 390 -18.69 13.10 -5.16
C ASN A 390 -19.61 13.81 -6.18
N VAL A 391 -19.09 14.60 -7.12
CA VAL A 391 -19.92 15.34 -8.13
C VAL A 391 -20.25 14.50 -9.36
N ASP A 392 -19.55 13.38 -9.59
CA ASP A 392 -19.85 12.45 -10.68
C ASP A 392 -21.09 11.53 -10.41
N ASP A 393 -21.81 11.74 -9.29
CA ASP A 393 -22.91 10.90 -8.80
C ASP A 393 -24.34 11.47 -9.04
N ASP A 394 -24.50 12.71 -9.53
CA ASP A 394 -25.81 13.41 -9.53
C ASP A 394 -26.75 13.12 -10.73
N ASP A 395 -26.42 12.20 -11.64
CA ASP A 395 -27.28 11.88 -12.80
C ASP A 395 -27.53 10.37 -12.94
N ALA A 396 -28.42 9.82 -12.11
CA ALA A 396 -29.34 8.70 -12.44
C ALA A 396 -30.18 8.28 -11.22
N GLY A 397 -31.50 8.28 -11.38
CA GLY A 397 -32.44 7.82 -10.38
C GLY A 397 -32.49 6.29 -10.17
N ASP A 398 -33.19 5.94 -9.10
CA ASP A 398 -33.66 4.63 -8.61
C ASP A 398 -32.72 3.70 -7.81
N ILE A 399 -33.29 3.24 -6.70
CA ILE A 399 -32.69 2.60 -5.50
C ILE A 399 -32.14 1.17 -5.77
N ALA A 400 -32.24 0.65 -6.99
CA ALA A 400 -31.67 -0.64 -7.39
C ALA A 400 -30.17 -0.58 -7.77
N ASP A 401 -29.60 0.63 -7.87
CA ASP A 401 -28.30 0.86 -8.52
C ASP A 401 -27.12 1.05 -7.52
N VAL A 402 -27.41 1.21 -6.22
CA VAL A 402 -26.39 1.45 -5.18
C VAL A 402 -25.51 0.20 -4.93
N GLU A 403 -26.10 -0.99 -5.01
CA GLU A 403 -25.39 -2.26 -4.82
C GLU A 403 -24.48 -2.59 -6.02
N GLN A 404 -24.93 -2.23 -7.24
CA GLN A 404 -24.14 -2.32 -8.47
C GLN A 404 -23.02 -1.27 -8.55
N LYS A 405 -23.25 -0.04 -8.06
CA LYS A 405 -22.23 1.03 -8.01
C LYS A 405 -21.17 0.79 -6.93
N MET A 406 -21.54 0.17 -5.80
CA MET A 406 -20.58 -0.28 -4.78
C MET A 406 -19.70 -1.44 -5.31
N GLN A 407 -20.27 -2.34 -6.12
CA GLN A 407 -19.53 -3.34 -6.89
C GLN A 407 -18.56 -2.71 -7.91
N MET A 408 -18.97 -1.65 -8.59
CA MET A 408 -18.12 -0.92 -9.55
C MET A 408 -16.99 -0.14 -8.86
N LYS A 409 -17.21 0.43 -7.67
CA LYS A 409 -16.20 1.18 -6.90
C LYS A 409 -15.14 0.26 -6.27
N LEU A 410 -15.52 -0.96 -5.89
CA LEU A 410 -14.57 -2.03 -5.53
C LEU A 410 -13.82 -2.58 -6.75
N LEU A 411 -14.48 -2.72 -7.90
CA LEU A 411 -13.82 -3.02 -9.18
C LEU A 411 -12.80 -1.94 -9.55
N MET A 412 -13.13 -0.66 -9.36
CA MET A 412 -12.26 0.48 -9.63
C MET A 412 -11.10 0.62 -8.63
N THR A 413 -11.28 0.17 -7.38
CA THR A 413 -10.20 0.13 -6.38
C THR A 413 -9.24 -1.04 -6.64
N ALA A 414 -9.77 -2.19 -7.08
CA ALA A 414 -8.98 -3.27 -7.65
C ALA A 414 -8.26 -2.84 -8.94
N ALA A 415 -8.89 -2.00 -9.77
CA ALA A 415 -8.28 -1.38 -10.95
C ALA A 415 -7.22 -0.32 -10.59
N LYS A 416 -7.35 0.40 -9.46
CA LYS A 416 -6.35 1.37 -8.98
C LYS A 416 -5.08 0.70 -8.45
N ASN A 417 -5.21 -0.48 -7.82
CA ASN A 417 -4.06 -1.35 -7.53
C ASN A 417 -3.52 -2.07 -8.79
N SER A 418 -4.29 -2.06 -9.89
CA SER A 418 -3.85 -2.42 -11.24
C SER A 418 -3.27 -1.22 -12.03
N LEU A 419 -3.34 0.02 -11.52
CA LEU A 419 -2.88 1.23 -12.22
C LEU A 419 -1.35 1.47 -12.13
N GLU A 420 -0.63 0.78 -11.24
CA GLU A 420 0.83 0.61 -11.41
C GLU A 420 1.18 -0.34 -12.57
N ARG A 421 0.18 -1.01 -13.17
CA ARG A 421 0.33 -1.84 -14.38
C ARG A 421 -0.28 -1.21 -15.64
N THR A 422 -0.75 0.04 -15.64
CA THR A 422 -1.34 0.69 -16.84
C THR A 422 -0.32 1.21 -17.85
N CYS A 423 0.75 0.46 -18.07
CA CYS A 423 1.41 0.39 -19.36
C CYS A 423 1.24 -1.00 -20.01
N ALA A 424 0.55 -1.94 -19.34
CA ALA A 424 0.35 -3.32 -19.74
C ALA A 424 -1.09 -3.55 -20.21
N ALA A 425 -1.22 -4.32 -21.28
CA ALA A 425 -2.44 -4.51 -22.05
C ALA A 425 -3.59 -5.22 -21.30
N ASP A 426 -4.77 -5.20 -21.94
CA ASP A 426 -6.01 -5.74 -21.40
C ASP A 426 -5.89 -7.24 -21.04
N PRO A 427 -6.36 -7.69 -19.85
CA PRO A 427 -6.36 -9.10 -19.48
C PRO A 427 -6.97 -10.00 -20.55
N GLY A 428 -6.37 -11.16 -20.79
CA GLY A 428 -6.76 -12.08 -21.86
C GLY A 428 -6.19 -11.77 -23.25
N THR A 429 -5.45 -10.67 -23.45
CA THR A 429 -4.77 -10.35 -24.71
C THR A 429 -3.36 -10.95 -24.80
N GLU A 430 -2.83 -11.07 -26.02
CA GLU A 430 -1.45 -11.53 -26.24
C GLU A 430 -0.42 -10.62 -25.55
N GLU A 431 -0.62 -9.31 -25.59
CA GLU A 431 0.22 -8.33 -24.90
C GLU A 431 0.16 -8.50 -23.38
N TRP A 432 -1.00 -8.81 -22.81
CA TRP A 432 -1.13 -9.12 -21.39
C TRP A 432 -0.38 -10.39 -21.03
N PHE A 433 -0.49 -11.45 -21.83
CA PHE A 433 0.25 -12.69 -21.60
C PHE A 433 1.77 -12.45 -21.66
N LYS A 434 2.25 -11.64 -22.62
CA LYS A 434 3.64 -11.21 -22.71
C LYS A 434 4.08 -10.42 -21.48
N PHE A 435 3.24 -9.53 -20.97
CA PHE A 435 3.52 -8.78 -19.74
C PHE A 435 3.63 -9.69 -18.53
N MET A 436 2.66 -10.61 -18.34
CA MET A 436 2.65 -11.54 -17.21
C MET A 436 3.84 -12.51 -17.24
N TYR A 437 4.23 -12.98 -18.44
CA TYR A 437 5.41 -13.84 -18.62
C TYR A 437 6.73 -13.10 -18.34
N LYS A 438 6.84 -11.81 -18.70
CA LYS A 438 8.09 -11.03 -18.56
C LYS A 438 8.25 -10.37 -17.19
N SER A 439 7.14 -10.08 -16.50
CA SER A 439 7.15 -9.46 -15.18
C SER A 439 7.96 -10.29 -14.19
N GLU A 440 8.64 -9.66 -13.22
CA GLU A 440 9.30 -10.43 -12.16
C GLU A 440 8.26 -10.89 -11.12
N PRO A 441 8.33 -12.14 -10.63
CA PRO A 441 7.47 -12.58 -9.53
C PRO A 441 7.64 -11.75 -8.25
N CYS A 442 6.57 -11.09 -7.85
CA CYS A 442 6.45 -10.37 -6.58
C CYS A 442 5.53 -11.15 -5.63
N SER A 443 5.72 -10.91 -4.33
CA SER A 443 4.77 -11.37 -3.31
C SER A 443 3.39 -10.75 -3.52
N PRO A 444 2.30 -11.45 -3.16
CA PRO A 444 0.97 -10.87 -3.21
C PRO A 444 0.85 -9.57 -2.42
N SER A 445 0.05 -8.62 -2.93
CA SER A 445 -0.08 -7.27 -2.34
C SER A 445 -0.58 -7.26 -0.89
N TYR A 446 -1.36 -8.27 -0.50
CA TYR A 446 -1.87 -8.42 0.86
C TYR A 446 -0.89 -9.12 1.83
N TRP A 447 0.29 -9.54 1.37
CA TRP A 447 1.34 -10.04 2.25
C TRP A 447 1.90 -8.92 3.13
N THR A 448 2.22 -9.24 4.38
CA THR A 448 2.60 -8.25 5.39
C THR A 448 4.08 -8.33 5.78
N THR A 449 4.66 -9.52 5.77
CA THR A 449 6.06 -9.74 6.19
C THR A 449 6.99 -9.66 4.99
N PHE A 450 6.74 -10.47 3.96
CA PHE A 450 7.52 -10.46 2.73
C PHE A 450 6.78 -9.62 1.67
N HIS A 451 6.53 -8.34 1.96
CA HIS A 451 5.66 -7.51 1.14
C HIS A 451 6.30 -7.07 -0.19
N SER A 452 5.47 -6.57 -1.11
CA SER A 452 5.70 -6.37 -2.55
C SER A 452 6.78 -5.35 -2.97
N ARG A 453 7.54 -4.75 -2.04
CA ARG A 453 8.57 -3.74 -2.37
C ARG A 453 9.95 -4.35 -2.65
N LYS A 454 10.08 -5.66 -2.51
CA LYS A 454 11.26 -6.45 -2.87
C LYS A 454 10.83 -7.61 -3.72
N THR A 455 11.68 -8.04 -4.65
CA THR A 455 11.41 -9.27 -5.40
C THR A 455 11.46 -10.47 -4.44
N LEU A 456 10.82 -11.57 -4.81
CA LEU A 456 10.90 -12.79 -4.00
C LEU A 456 12.33 -13.35 -3.92
N LYS A 457 13.19 -13.03 -4.91
CA LYS A 457 14.61 -13.38 -4.91
C LYS A 457 15.41 -12.57 -3.90
N ASP A 458 15.11 -11.28 -3.76
CA ASP A 458 15.77 -10.41 -2.77
C ASP A 458 15.53 -10.90 -1.35
N TRP A 459 14.29 -11.33 -1.06
CA TRP A 459 13.96 -11.96 0.22
C TRP A 459 14.81 -13.21 0.48
N GLY A 460 15.08 -14.01 -0.56
CA GLY A 460 15.95 -15.19 -0.47
C GLY A 460 17.42 -14.86 -0.18
N LEU A 461 17.92 -13.70 -0.60
CA LEU A 461 19.29 -13.27 -0.33
C LEU A 461 19.47 -12.72 1.09
N GLU A 462 18.43 -12.13 1.66
CA GLU A 462 18.49 -11.45 2.96
C GLU A 462 18.06 -12.33 4.15
N ALA A 463 17.11 -13.25 3.95
CA ALA A 463 16.50 -14.02 5.02
C ALA A 463 17.41 -15.19 5.48
N LYS A 464 18.33 -14.93 6.41
CA LYS A 464 19.34 -15.91 6.83
C LYS A 464 18.85 -17.12 7.67
N LYS A 465 17.55 -17.35 7.90
CA LYS A 465 17.11 -18.45 8.83
C LYS A 465 15.81 -19.23 8.52
N ARG A 466 14.74 -18.65 7.98
CA ARG A 466 13.49 -19.39 7.69
C ARG A 466 12.73 -18.75 6.53
N PRO A 467 12.36 -19.52 5.47
CA PRO A 467 11.79 -18.93 4.25
C PRO A 467 10.30 -18.58 4.35
N PHE A 468 9.69 -18.74 5.53
CA PHE A 468 8.26 -18.53 5.72
C PHE A 468 7.89 -18.05 7.12
N ILE A 469 6.70 -17.47 7.19
CA ILE A 469 5.99 -17.14 8.43
C ILE A 469 4.54 -17.61 8.36
N ARG A 470 3.95 -17.89 9.52
CA ARG A 470 2.51 -18.13 9.70
C ARG A 470 1.92 -16.96 10.45
N LEU A 471 0.87 -16.38 9.91
CA LEU A 471 0.26 -15.17 10.43
C LEU A 471 -1.22 -15.43 10.71
N PRO A 472 -1.67 -15.29 11.96
CA PRO A 472 -3.11 -15.31 12.24
C PRO A 472 -3.79 -14.19 11.47
N ILE A 473 -4.83 -14.52 10.70
CA ILE A 473 -5.64 -13.51 10.00
C ILE A 473 -6.95 -13.25 10.76
N GLN A 474 -7.37 -11.99 10.76
CA GLN A 474 -8.58 -11.49 11.44
C GLN A 474 -9.33 -10.53 10.52
N GLY A 475 -10.53 -10.12 10.90
CA GLY A 475 -11.34 -9.19 10.12
C GLY A 475 -11.89 -9.84 8.85
N GLN A 476 -11.95 -9.08 7.74
CA GLN A 476 -12.62 -9.52 6.51
C GLN A 476 -11.95 -10.75 5.88
N ASP A 477 -10.61 -10.79 5.78
CA ASP A 477 -9.87 -11.94 5.23
C ASP A 477 -10.22 -13.25 5.95
N PHE A 478 -10.39 -13.20 7.29
CA PHE A 478 -10.83 -14.35 8.07
C PHE A 478 -12.25 -14.76 7.70
N GLN A 479 -13.17 -13.78 7.61
CA GLN A 479 -14.57 -14.05 7.26
C GLN A 479 -14.71 -14.64 5.85
N ASP A 480 -13.89 -14.19 4.90
CA ASP A 480 -13.90 -14.70 3.53
C ASP A 480 -13.50 -16.18 3.45
N VAL A 481 -12.43 -16.56 4.16
CA VAL A 481 -11.99 -17.97 4.23
C VAL A 481 -13.04 -18.83 4.96
N VAL A 482 -13.60 -18.33 6.07
CA VAL A 482 -14.65 -19.03 6.82
C VAL A 482 -15.89 -19.25 5.96
N LYS A 483 -16.34 -18.21 5.27
CA LYS A 483 -17.48 -18.27 4.35
C LYS A 483 -17.22 -19.30 3.25
N LEU A 484 -16.05 -19.26 2.62
CA LEU A 484 -15.69 -20.22 1.57
C LEU A 484 -15.71 -21.67 2.07
N VAL A 485 -15.20 -21.94 3.28
CA VAL A 485 -15.26 -23.28 3.88
C VAL A 485 -16.70 -23.73 4.06
N HIS A 486 -17.57 -22.85 4.58
CA HIS A 486 -18.98 -23.18 4.82
C HIS A 486 -19.80 -23.35 3.54
N ASP A 487 -19.61 -22.48 2.55
CA ASP A 487 -20.39 -22.52 1.31
C ASP A 487 -20.01 -23.70 0.41
N THR A 488 -18.83 -24.27 0.64
CA THR A 488 -18.36 -25.49 -0.04
C THR A 488 -18.51 -26.75 0.82
N TRP A 489 -19.13 -26.61 2.00
CA TRP A 489 -19.47 -27.71 2.91
C TRP A 489 -20.80 -28.33 2.52
N ASP A 490 -20.76 -29.63 2.27
CA ASP A 490 -21.92 -30.48 2.01
C ASP A 490 -22.09 -31.44 3.19
N ASP A 491 -23.14 -31.22 3.98
CA ASP A 491 -23.46 -32.03 5.18
C ASP A 491 -24.02 -33.41 4.82
N GLN A 492 -24.67 -33.56 3.66
CA GLN A 492 -25.24 -34.82 3.18
C GLN A 492 -24.15 -35.84 2.84
N HIS A 493 -22.97 -35.36 2.44
CA HIS A 493 -21.83 -36.20 2.07
C HIS A 493 -20.78 -36.37 3.19
N VAL A 494 -21.01 -35.81 4.38
CA VAL A 494 -20.16 -36.05 5.56
C VAL A 494 -20.17 -37.54 5.88
N GLY A 495 -18.99 -38.12 6.11
CA GLY A 495 -18.86 -39.55 6.42
C GLY A 495 -19.07 -40.51 5.24
N HIS A 496 -19.37 -40.01 4.03
CA HIS A 496 -19.66 -40.86 2.87
C HIS A 496 -18.42 -41.17 2.02
N GLY A 497 -18.37 -42.41 1.52
CA GLY A 497 -17.31 -42.89 0.64
C GLY A 497 -16.16 -43.59 1.37
N ARG A 498 -15.29 -44.24 0.59
CA ARG A 498 -14.19 -45.06 1.12
C ARG A 498 -13.21 -44.27 1.99
N ASP A 499 -12.98 -43.01 1.64
CA ASP A 499 -12.00 -42.17 2.32
C ASP A 499 -12.50 -41.56 3.61
N ALA A 500 -13.83 -41.46 3.76
CA ALA A 500 -14.49 -40.97 4.96
C ALA A 500 -14.69 -42.04 6.04
N LYS A 501 -14.14 -43.26 5.87
CA LYS A 501 -14.33 -44.36 6.82
C LYS A 501 -14.03 -43.91 8.26
N GLY A 502 -14.98 -44.16 9.17
CA GLY A 502 -14.94 -43.80 10.59
C GLY A 502 -15.42 -42.37 10.91
N LEU A 503 -15.64 -41.50 9.92
CA LEU A 503 -16.15 -40.15 10.18
C LEU A 503 -17.66 -40.14 10.49
N SER A 504 -18.43 -41.04 9.89
CA SER A 504 -19.87 -41.17 10.18
C SER A 504 -20.14 -41.54 11.64
N GLU A 505 -19.22 -42.24 12.31
CA GLU A 505 -19.33 -42.61 13.73
C GLU A 505 -19.22 -41.40 14.68
N LEU A 506 -18.66 -40.28 14.21
CA LEU A 506 -18.53 -39.05 14.98
C LEU A 506 -19.83 -38.22 15.03
N ASN A 507 -20.82 -38.53 14.20
CA ASN A 507 -22.14 -37.88 14.16
C ASN A 507 -22.12 -36.33 14.07
N TYR A 508 -21.09 -35.76 13.46
CA TYR A 508 -21.03 -34.33 13.17
C TYR A 508 -21.69 -34.05 11.82
N THR A 509 -22.22 -32.84 11.68
CA THR A 509 -22.84 -32.38 10.42
C THR A 509 -22.21 -31.09 9.92
N LYS A 510 -21.48 -30.38 10.78
CA LYS A 510 -20.90 -29.08 10.48
C LYS A 510 -19.46 -29.01 10.98
N VAL A 511 -18.78 -27.96 10.55
CA VAL A 511 -17.49 -27.56 11.11
C VAL A 511 -17.57 -26.16 11.67
N ILE A 512 -16.83 -25.88 12.74
CA ILE A 512 -16.66 -24.54 13.29
C ILE A 512 -15.20 -24.17 13.15
N ILE A 513 -14.92 -23.14 12.34
CA ILE A 513 -13.57 -22.64 12.13
C ILE A 513 -13.16 -21.85 13.37
N THR A 514 -12.03 -22.25 13.96
CA THR A 514 -11.52 -21.66 15.21
C THR A 514 -10.34 -20.73 14.98
N ARG A 515 -9.55 -20.99 13.93
CA ARG A 515 -8.38 -20.19 13.58
C ARG A 515 -8.07 -20.32 12.10
N VAL A 516 -7.70 -19.21 11.46
CA VAL A 516 -7.11 -19.20 10.13
C VAL A 516 -5.75 -18.52 10.20
N GLU A 517 -4.74 -19.17 9.62
CA GLU A 517 -3.38 -18.64 9.54
C GLU A 517 -2.96 -18.55 8.07
N ARG A 518 -2.52 -17.38 7.62
CA ARG A 518 -1.91 -17.20 6.30
C ARG A 518 -0.45 -17.62 6.35
N ILE A 519 -0.04 -18.35 5.33
CA ILE A 519 1.33 -18.76 5.06
C ILE A 519 1.90 -17.75 4.09
N GLU A 520 2.93 -17.03 4.52
CA GLU A 520 3.75 -16.22 3.63
C GLU A 520 5.09 -16.95 3.49
N ASN A 521 5.27 -17.75 2.43
CA ASN A 521 6.50 -18.50 2.14
C ASN A 521 7.06 -18.03 0.80
N TYR A 522 8.05 -17.12 0.82
CA TYR A 522 8.53 -16.47 -0.39
C TYR A 522 9.23 -17.46 -1.34
N GLU A 523 9.86 -18.53 -0.84
CA GLU A 523 10.53 -19.51 -1.69
C GLU A 523 9.54 -20.40 -2.44
N LEU A 524 8.53 -20.93 -1.73
CA LEU A 524 7.49 -21.74 -2.35
C LEU A 524 6.64 -20.90 -3.30
N PHE A 525 6.28 -19.68 -2.90
CA PHE A 525 5.50 -18.80 -3.75
C PHE A 525 6.28 -18.37 -4.99
N ASN A 526 7.60 -18.13 -4.89
CA ASN A 526 8.41 -17.83 -6.07
C ASN A 526 8.42 -19.00 -7.07
N LYS A 527 8.61 -20.23 -6.60
CA LYS A 527 8.56 -21.42 -7.46
C LYS A 527 7.19 -21.57 -8.13
N TYR A 528 6.12 -21.34 -7.37
CA TYR A 528 4.75 -21.34 -7.87
C TYR A 528 4.50 -20.25 -8.92
N ALA A 529 4.89 -19.01 -8.62
CA ALA A 529 4.69 -17.86 -9.49
C ALA A 529 5.48 -18.00 -10.81
N VAL A 530 6.72 -18.50 -10.78
CA VAL A 530 7.49 -18.81 -11.99
C VAL A 530 6.77 -19.87 -12.83
N LYS A 531 6.23 -20.92 -12.20
CA LYS A 531 5.49 -21.95 -12.93
C LYS A 531 4.19 -21.41 -13.54
N ARG A 532 3.50 -20.51 -12.85
CA ARG A 532 2.34 -19.78 -13.38
C ARG A 532 2.70 -18.95 -14.62
N GLN A 533 3.90 -18.36 -14.67
CA GLN A 533 4.38 -17.63 -15.85
C GLN A 533 4.58 -18.53 -17.07
N ASP A 534 5.01 -19.78 -16.88
CA ASP A 534 5.11 -20.74 -17.99
C ASP A 534 3.75 -21.02 -18.65
N LEU A 535 2.65 -20.92 -17.89
CA LEU A 535 1.30 -21.03 -18.46
C LEU A 535 0.94 -19.80 -19.30
N PHE A 536 1.29 -18.60 -18.86
CA PHE A 536 1.15 -17.41 -19.70
C PHE A 536 1.99 -17.51 -20.98
N LYS A 537 3.19 -18.09 -20.91
CA LYS A 537 3.99 -18.40 -22.11
C LYS A 537 3.26 -19.33 -23.08
N LYS A 538 2.56 -20.34 -22.57
CA LYS A 538 1.73 -21.22 -23.41
C LYS A 538 0.56 -20.44 -24.04
N ALA A 539 -0.11 -19.56 -23.28
CA ALA A 539 -1.18 -18.71 -23.79
C ALA A 539 -0.69 -17.73 -24.89
N ILE A 540 0.56 -17.26 -24.83
CA ILE A 540 1.18 -16.48 -25.93
C ILE A 540 1.20 -17.30 -27.23
N ASN A 541 1.51 -18.60 -27.16
CA ASN A 541 1.61 -19.43 -28.37
C ASN A 541 0.24 -19.68 -29.02
N THR A 542 -0.84 -19.67 -28.24
CA THR A 542 -2.21 -19.83 -28.73
C THR A 542 -2.86 -18.49 -29.08
N GLY A 543 -2.37 -17.38 -28.53
CA GLY A 543 -2.96 -16.04 -28.66
C GLY A 543 -4.25 -15.87 -27.85
N GLU A 544 -4.63 -16.86 -27.05
CA GLU A 544 -5.94 -16.96 -26.38
C GLU A 544 -5.76 -17.55 -24.97
N PRO A 545 -6.61 -17.17 -24.00
CA PRO A 545 -6.61 -17.78 -22.67
C PRO A 545 -6.97 -19.27 -22.73
N PHE A 546 -6.59 -20.02 -21.69
CA PHE A 546 -7.02 -21.41 -21.57
C PHE A 546 -8.54 -21.50 -21.42
N ARG A 547 -9.11 -22.58 -21.95
CA ARG A 547 -10.56 -22.81 -21.81
C ARG A 547 -10.91 -23.02 -20.33
N CYS A 548 -11.85 -22.22 -19.82
CA CYS A 548 -12.33 -22.32 -18.44
C CYS A 548 -12.89 -23.72 -18.15
N VAL A 549 -12.77 -24.16 -16.89
CA VAL A 549 -13.15 -25.51 -16.45
C VAL A 549 -14.60 -25.88 -16.79
N GLU A 550 -15.54 -24.95 -16.63
CA GLU A 550 -16.96 -25.14 -16.97
C GLU A 550 -17.22 -25.36 -18.46
N ASN A 551 -16.32 -24.90 -19.32
CA ASN A 551 -16.46 -24.97 -20.77
C ASN A 551 -15.71 -26.18 -21.37
N LEU A 552 -15.02 -26.96 -20.55
CA LEU A 552 -14.33 -28.17 -20.99
C LEU A 552 -15.33 -29.30 -21.28
N ARG A 553 -15.05 -30.06 -22.33
CA ARG A 553 -15.86 -31.22 -22.67
C ARG A 553 -15.76 -32.26 -21.54
N GLY A 554 -16.91 -32.63 -20.98
CA GLY A 554 -17.01 -33.64 -19.92
C GLY A 554 -16.94 -33.08 -18.49
N SER A 555 -16.69 -31.77 -18.33
CA SER A 555 -16.80 -31.11 -17.02
C SER A 555 -18.27 -30.86 -16.67
N LYS A 556 -18.63 -31.01 -15.39
CA LYS A 556 -19.99 -30.79 -14.88
C LYS A 556 -20.29 -29.34 -14.48
N GLY A 557 -19.31 -28.44 -14.54
CA GLY A 557 -19.52 -27.03 -14.24
C GLY A 557 -18.28 -26.33 -13.68
N THR A 558 -18.49 -25.10 -13.21
CA THR A 558 -17.46 -24.24 -12.61
C THR A 558 -16.88 -24.86 -11.35
N VAL A 559 -15.64 -24.53 -11.02
CA VAL A 559 -15.01 -24.94 -9.76
C VAL A 559 -15.77 -24.32 -8.59
N LEU A 560 -16.23 -25.16 -7.64
CA LEU A 560 -17.14 -24.75 -6.57
C LEU A 560 -16.56 -23.62 -5.69
N THR A 561 -15.26 -23.66 -5.37
CA THR A 561 -14.60 -22.57 -4.65
C THR A 561 -14.64 -21.25 -5.43
N THR A 562 -14.34 -21.28 -6.72
CA THR A 562 -14.40 -20.11 -7.60
C THR A 562 -15.79 -19.50 -7.63
N SER A 563 -16.84 -20.32 -7.68
CA SER A 563 -18.23 -19.84 -7.64
C SER A 563 -18.64 -19.21 -6.30
N ASN A 564 -17.95 -19.53 -5.21
CA ASN A 564 -18.29 -19.08 -3.85
C ASN A 564 -17.35 -18.00 -3.30
N ILE A 565 -16.24 -17.71 -3.99
CA ILE A 565 -15.38 -16.56 -3.68
C ILE A 565 -16.08 -15.29 -4.17
N GLY A 566 -16.35 -14.36 -3.26
CA GLY A 566 -16.95 -13.08 -3.60
C GLY A 566 -15.97 -12.20 -4.39
N HIS A 567 -16.47 -11.45 -5.38
CA HIS A 567 -15.64 -10.55 -6.21
C HIS A 567 -14.81 -9.53 -5.42
N ASN A 568 -15.29 -9.15 -4.23
CA ASN A 568 -14.65 -8.18 -3.34
C ASN A 568 -13.71 -8.83 -2.31
N SER A 569 -13.58 -10.16 -2.35
CA SER A 569 -12.75 -10.90 -1.41
C SER A 569 -11.27 -10.72 -1.72
N VAL A 570 -10.43 -10.73 -0.68
CA VAL A 570 -8.97 -10.85 -0.86
C VAL A 570 -8.61 -12.13 -1.63
N LEU A 571 -9.42 -13.19 -1.53
CA LEU A 571 -9.24 -14.44 -2.26
C LEU A 571 -9.53 -14.30 -3.76
N ALA A 572 -10.24 -13.25 -4.20
CA ALA A 572 -10.38 -12.94 -5.62
C ALA A 572 -9.19 -12.14 -6.16
N SER A 573 -8.40 -11.52 -5.28
CA SER A 573 -7.26 -10.70 -5.68
C SER A 573 -6.09 -11.55 -6.19
N GLU A 574 -5.56 -11.15 -7.34
CA GLU A 574 -4.36 -11.75 -7.95
C GLU A 574 -4.49 -13.26 -8.25
N VAL A 575 -5.71 -13.72 -8.54
CA VAL A 575 -6.02 -15.05 -9.12
C VAL A 575 -6.27 -14.88 -10.61
N TYR A 576 -5.57 -15.64 -11.45
CA TYR A 576 -5.61 -15.47 -12.91
C TYR A 576 -6.43 -16.56 -13.61
N ASN A 577 -7.65 -16.21 -13.99
CA ASN A 577 -8.58 -17.12 -14.68
C ASN A 577 -8.07 -17.58 -16.06
N GLU A 578 -7.26 -16.75 -16.73
CA GLU A 578 -6.72 -17.01 -18.07
C GLU A 578 -5.83 -18.25 -18.12
N VAL A 579 -5.30 -18.67 -16.97
CA VAL A 579 -4.45 -19.86 -16.79
C VAL A 579 -5.10 -20.93 -15.90
N ASN A 580 -6.41 -20.83 -15.68
CA ASN A 580 -7.17 -21.67 -14.76
C ASN A 580 -6.52 -21.74 -13.36
N GLU A 581 -6.15 -20.59 -12.79
CA GLU A 581 -5.75 -20.49 -11.39
C GLU A 581 -6.98 -20.49 -10.48
N HIS A 582 -7.02 -21.37 -9.49
CA HIS A 582 -8.13 -21.47 -8.54
C HIS A 582 -7.64 -21.70 -7.12
N TYR A 583 -8.37 -21.18 -6.15
CA TYR A 583 -8.26 -21.65 -4.77
C TYR A 583 -8.95 -23.00 -4.62
N MET A 584 -8.33 -23.93 -3.92
CA MET A 584 -8.87 -25.27 -3.65
C MET A 584 -8.47 -25.73 -2.26
N PHE A 585 -9.15 -26.73 -1.72
CA PHE A 585 -8.80 -27.34 -0.45
C PHE A 585 -7.86 -28.53 -0.62
N HIS A 586 -6.94 -28.69 0.32
CA HIS A 586 -6.13 -29.88 0.46
C HIS A 586 -6.23 -30.41 1.89
N GLY A 587 -6.80 -31.60 2.04
CA GLY A 587 -6.91 -32.29 3.32
C GLY A 587 -5.63 -33.05 3.65
N THR A 588 -5.12 -32.89 4.86
CA THR A 588 -3.87 -33.52 5.28
C THR A 588 -3.74 -33.56 6.81
N ASP A 589 -3.00 -34.55 7.33
CA ASP A 589 -2.61 -34.67 8.73
C ASP A 589 -1.17 -34.17 9.01
N VAL A 590 -0.44 -33.73 7.97
CA VAL A 590 0.96 -33.28 8.04
C VAL A 590 1.15 -31.83 7.61
N VAL A 591 0.19 -30.96 7.95
CA VAL A 591 0.20 -29.51 7.65
C VAL A 591 1.56 -28.88 7.92
N ASP A 592 2.17 -29.19 9.07
CA ASP A 592 3.41 -28.54 9.45
C ASP A 592 4.54 -28.76 8.45
N LYS A 593 4.66 -29.97 7.89
CA LYS A 593 5.67 -30.30 6.88
C LYS A 593 5.39 -29.60 5.56
N ILE A 594 4.12 -29.54 5.14
CA ILE A 594 3.72 -28.91 3.87
C ILE A 594 3.99 -27.41 3.89
N VAL A 595 3.78 -26.74 5.01
CA VAL A 595 4.07 -25.30 5.13
C VAL A 595 5.56 -24.98 4.90
N GLU A 596 6.45 -25.87 5.32
CA GLU A 596 7.90 -25.66 5.16
C GLU A 596 8.40 -26.13 3.79
N GLN A 597 7.91 -27.27 3.30
CA GLN A 597 8.49 -27.99 2.15
C GLN A 597 7.69 -27.84 0.86
N GLY A 598 6.43 -27.41 0.96
CA GLY A 598 5.46 -27.44 -0.15
C GLY A 598 4.74 -28.79 -0.26
N LEU A 599 3.82 -28.88 -1.22
CA LEU A 599 3.11 -30.12 -1.53
C LEU A 599 3.96 -30.96 -2.49
N ASP A 600 4.29 -32.18 -2.10
CA ASP A 600 5.12 -33.09 -2.89
C ASP A 600 4.30 -34.25 -3.46
N CYS A 601 4.08 -34.26 -4.77
CA CYS A 601 3.33 -35.31 -5.47
C CYS A 601 3.93 -36.72 -5.28
N ARG A 602 5.23 -36.83 -4.97
CA ARG A 602 5.92 -38.10 -4.73
C ARG A 602 5.53 -38.75 -3.40
N LEU A 603 4.95 -37.96 -2.49
CA LEU A 603 4.43 -38.45 -1.21
C LEU A 603 2.96 -38.88 -1.29
N ALA A 604 2.34 -38.77 -2.46
CA ALA A 604 0.99 -39.27 -2.68
C ALA A 604 0.93 -40.79 -2.48
N GLY A 605 -0.23 -41.29 -2.03
CA GLY A 605 -0.43 -42.71 -1.81
C GLY A 605 -0.20 -43.53 -3.09
N GLN A 606 0.44 -44.69 -2.98
CA GLN A 606 0.78 -45.55 -4.12
C GLN A 606 -0.43 -46.02 -4.94
N ASN A 607 -1.62 -46.01 -4.36
CA ASN A 607 -2.88 -46.43 -4.98
C ASN A 607 -3.86 -45.25 -5.20
N ALA A 608 -3.34 -44.02 -5.35
CA ALA A 608 -4.18 -42.85 -5.61
C ALA A 608 -4.89 -42.98 -6.98
N MET A 609 -6.15 -42.58 -7.04
CA MET A 609 -7.08 -42.90 -8.14
C MET A 609 -6.58 -42.47 -9.52
N PHE A 610 -5.93 -41.31 -9.58
CA PHE A 610 -5.37 -40.71 -10.79
C PHE A 610 -3.85 -40.77 -10.82
N GLY A 611 -3.21 -41.55 -9.94
CA GLY A 611 -1.76 -41.67 -9.85
C GLY A 611 -1.13 -40.66 -8.90
N GLN A 612 0.20 -40.58 -8.94
CA GLN A 612 1.01 -39.80 -8.00
C GLN A 612 1.00 -38.31 -8.35
N GLY A 613 -0.01 -37.61 -7.86
CA GLY A 613 -0.17 -36.16 -7.98
C GLY A 613 -0.54 -35.53 -6.65
N VAL A 614 -0.59 -34.20 -6.63
CA VAL A 614 -1.22 -33.45 -5.54
C VAL A 614 -2.72 -33.35 -5.83
N TYR A 615 -3.52 -33.85 -4.89
CA TYR A 615 -4.98 -33.85 -5.00
C TYR A 615 -5.55 -32.63 -4.28
N CYS A 616 -6.32 -31.85 -5.02
CA CYS A 616 -7.03 -30.67 -4.55
C CYS A 616 -8.54 -30.90 -4.72
N ALA A 617 -9.32 -30.35 -3.80
CA ALA A 617 -10.76 -30.48 -3.75
C ALA A 617 -11.42 -29.10 -3.82
N GLU A 618 -12.50 -29.00 -4.59
CA GLU A 618 -13.35 -27.80 -4.59
C GLU A 618 -14.34 -27.77 -3.41
N SER A 619 -14.46 -28.89 -2.67
CA SER A 619 -15.32 -29.02 -1.49
C SER A 619 -14.49 -29.18 -0.22
N SER A 620 -14.84 -28.41 0.81
CA SER A 620 -14.25 -28.51 2.14
C SER A 620 -14.62 -29.84 2.83
N THR A 621 -15.81 -30.40 2.57
CA THR A 621 -16.22 -31.74 3.03
C THR A 621 -15.28 -32.83 2.51
N LYS A 622 -14.87 -32.75 1.24
CA LYS A 622 -13.91 -33.71 0.67
C LYS A 622 -12.54 -33.59 1.33
N ALA A 623 -12.05 -32.38 1.56
CA ALA A 623 -10.78 -32.16 2.24
C ALA A 623 -10.80 -32.69 3.69
N ASP A 624 -11.91 -32.52 4.41
CA ASP A 624 -12.06 -33.02 5.78
C ASP A 624 -11.85 -34.56 5.90
N GLN A 625 -12.11 -35.33 4.83
CA GLN A 625 -11.87 -36.77 4.81
C GLN A 625 -10.41 -37.17 5.09
N TYR A 626 -9.48 -36.24 4.84
CA TYR A 626 -8.04 -36.41 4.92
C TYR A 626 -7.38 -35.58 6.03
N ALA A 627 -8.14 -34.87 6.86
CA ALA A 627 -7.62 -34.06 7.97
C ALA A 627 -7.08 -34.89 9.15
N ASP A 628 -7.30 -36.21 9.14
CA ASP A 628 -6.74 -37.17 10.08
C ASP A 628 -6.63 -38.58 9.47
N PRO A 629 -5.78 -39.46 10.03
CA PRO A 629 -5.66 -40.83 9.58
C PRO A 629 -6.97 -41.61 9.71
N LYS A 630 -7.22 -42.49 8.73
CA LYS A 630 -8.35 -43.43 8.75
C LYS A 630 -8.29 -44.29 10.02
N GLY A 631 -9.37 -44.27 10.81
CA GLY A 631 -9.47 -45.01 12.07
C GLY A 631 -8.95 -44.27 13.31
N MET A 632 -8.36 -43.07 13.15
CA MET A 632 -7.99 -42.19 14.26
C MET A 632 -8.70 -40.84 14.11
N ARG A 633 -10.04 -40.90 14.00
CA ARG A 633 -10.87 -39.73 13.75
C ARG A 633 -11.07 -38.93 15.03
N SER A 634 -10.93 -37.60 14.95
CA SER A 634 -11.13 -36.70 16.09
C SER A 634 -12.12 -35.58 15.77
N LEU A 635 -12.86 -35.11 16.78
CA LEU A 635 -13.79 -33.99 16.64
C LEU A 635 -13.09 -32.63 16.65
N THR A 636 -11.92 -32.50 17.27
CA THR A 636 -11.34 -31.18 17.58
C THR A 636 -9.95 -30.98 16.98
N ASP A 637 -9.59 -29.71 16.78
CA ASP A 637 -8.29 -29.27 16.27
C ASP A 637 -7.90 -29.98 14.96
N ARG A 638 -8.87 -30.07 14.03
CA ARG A 638 -8.63 -30.56 12.68
C ARG A 638 -8.13 -29.42 11.82
N LYS A 639 -7.33 -29.74 10.81
CA LYS A 639 -6.74 -28.76 9.90
C LYS A 639 -6.92 -29.19 8.46
N MET A 640 -7.18 -28.21 7.60
CA MET A 640 -7.09 -28.34 6.15
C MET A 640 -6.33 -27.14 5.59
N LEU A 641 -5.78 -27.30 4.39
CA LEU A 641 -5.11 -26.22 3.69
C LEU A 641 -6.05 -25.65 2.63
N LEU A 642 -6.06 -24.32 2.50
CA LEU A 642 -6.55 -23.64 1.31
C LEU A 642 -5.31 -23.29 0.46
N VAL A 643 -5.29 -23.78 -0.77
CA VAL A 643 -4.14 -23.74 -1.67
C VAL A 643 -4.50 -23.02 -2.97
N ARG A 644 -3.57 -22.27 -3.55
CA ARG A 644 -3.68 -21.79 -4.93
C ARG A 644 -3.19 -22.88 -5.87
N THR A 645 -3.92 -23.16 -6.93
CA THR A 645 -3.62 -24.24 -7.88
C THR A 645 -3.74 -23.71 -9.31
N CYS A 646 -2.70 -23.89 -10.11
CA CYS A 646 -2.74 -23.62 -11.55
C CYS A 646 -3.08 -24.90 -12.32
N LEU A 647 -4.22 -24.92 -13.02
CA LEU A 647 -4.63 -26.09 -13.81
C LEU A 647 -4.17 -26.05 -15.26
N GLY A 648 -3.84 -24.88 -15.82
CA GLY A 648 -3.42 -24.72 -17.22
C GLY A 648 -4.47 -25.27 -18.19
N GLU A 649 -4.07 -26.15 -19.11
CA GLU A 649 -5.01 -26.96 -19.91
C GLU A 649 -5.26 -28.32 -19.22
N PRO A 650 -6.39 -28.51 -18.52
CA PRO A 650 -6.70 -29.79 -17.86
C PRO A 650 -7.22 -30.86 -18.83
N PHE A 651 -6.84 -32.11 -18.55
CA PHE A 651 -7.47 -33.31 -19.11
C PHE A 651 -8.66 -33.74 -18.25
N VAL A 652 -9.87 -33.71 -18.79
CA VAL A 652 -11.07 -34.15 -18.07
C VAL A 652 -11.36 -35.63 -18.34
N THR A 653 -11.57 -36.42 -17.29
CA THR A 653 -11.92 -37.84 -17.39
C THR A 653 -13.00 -38.25 -16.40
N SER A 654 -13.94 -39.07 -16.85
CA SER A 654 -14.97 -39.68 -16.00
C SER A 654 -14.60 -41.08 -15.52
N SER A 655 -13.43 -41.60 -15.94
CA SER A 655 -12.95 -42.94 -15.61
C SER A 655 -11.75 -42.87 -14.69
N ALA A 656 -11.80 -43.62 -13.58
CA ALA A 656 -10.66 -43.77 -12.68
C ALA A 656 -9.52 -44.51 -13.39
N LYS A 657 -8.44 -43.79 -13.71
CA LYS A 657 -7.22 -44.33 -14.33
C LYS A 657 -6.02 -43.63 -13.69
N SER A 658 -5.05 -44.43 -13.25
CA SER A 658 -3.79 -43.90 -12.72
C SER A 658 -2.92 -43.39 -13.85
N TYR A 659 -2.54 -42.11 -13.79
CA TYR A 659 -1.61 -41.49 -14.73
C TYR A 659 -0.28 -41.19 -14.04
N ALA A 660 0.83 -41.38 -14.75
CA ALA A 660 2.17 -41.01 -14.27
C ALA A 660 2.45 -39.50 -14.42
N ARG A 661 1.67 -38.82 -15.28
CA ARG A 661 1.74 -37.41 -15.67
C ARG A 661 0.43 -37.06 -16.39
N PRO A 662 0.09 -35.78 -16.59
CA PRO A 662 -1.05 -35.43 -17.43
C PRO A 662 -0.95 -36.08 -18.81
N PRO A 663 -2.05 -36.59 -19.37
CA PRO A 663 -2.03 -37.25 -20.67
C PRO A 663 -1.61 -36.35 -21.84
N CYS A 664 -1.21 -36.96 -22.95
CA CYS A 664 -0.91 -36.25 -24.18
C CYS A 664 -2.18 -35.65 -24.82
N THR A 665 -2.07 -34.44 -25.37
CA THR A 665 -3.19 -33.73 -26.00
C THR A 665 -3.70 -34.37 -27.30
N SER A 666 -2.92 -35.28 -27.91
CA SER A 666 -3.33 -36.02 -29.12
C SER A 666 -3.87 -37.42 -28.82
N CYS A 667 -3.09 -38.26 -28.13
CA CYS A 667 -3.46 -39.66 -27.91
C CYS A 667 -4.11 -39.93 -26.55
N GLN A 668 -4.16 -38.94 -25.65
CA GLN A 668 -4.78 -39.04 -24.32
C GLN A 668 -4.18 -40.15 -23.43
N GLU A 669 -2.94 -40.53 -23.71
CA GLU A 669 -2.14 -41.44 -22.89
C GLU A 669 -1.02 -40.67 -22.18
N ASP A 670 -0.77 -41.00 -20.92
CA ASP A 670 0.36 -40.48 -20.12
C ASP A 670 1.71 -41.03 -20.62
N LYS A 671 1.70 -42.26 -21.14
CA LYS A 671 2.77 -42.88 -21.91
C LYS A 671 2.53 -42.66 -23.42
N CYS A 672 2.67 -41.42 -23.90
CA CYS A 672 2.49 -41.13 -25.33
C CYS A 672 3.55 -41.82 -26.19
N HIS A 673 3.07 -42.50 -27.24
CA HIS A 673 3.86 -43.08 -28.34
C HIS A 673 3.73 -42.25 -29.64
N CYS A 674 3.12 -41.08 -29.50
CA CYS A 674 2.80 -40.15 -30.56
C CYS A 674 3.94 -39.13 -30.78
N SER A 675 4.05 -38.58 -31.99
CA SER A 675 5.06 -37.54 -32.28
C SER A 675 4.71 -36.16 -31.68
N ASN A 676 3.48 -35.98 -31.19
CA ASN A 676 2.94 -34.69 -30.75
C ASN A 676 3.68 -34.08 -29.54
N ASN A 677 4.26 -34.89 -28.64
CA ASN A 677 5.01 -34.49 -27.43
C ASN A 677 4.45 -33.32 -26.60
N GLN A 678 3.17 -32.97 -26.76
CA GLN A 678 2.42 -31.96 -26.03
C GLN A 678 1.46 -32.66 -25.07
N PHE A 679 1.39 -32.18 -23.84
CA PHE A 679 0.65 -32.80 -22.76
C PHE A 679 -0.20 -31.74 -22.06
N TYR A 680 -1.33 -32.19 -21.53
CA TYR A 680 -2.14 -31.38 -20.62
C TYR A 680 -1.31 -30.95 -19.41
N ASP A 681 -1.80 -29.97 -18.66
CA ASP A 681 -1.11 -29.44 -17.47
C ASP A 681 -1.58 -30.13 -16.19
N SER A 682 -2.83 -30.58 -16.16
CA SER A 682 -3.46 -31.21 -15.00
C SER A 682 -4.50 -32.24 -15.41
N VAL A 683 -5.07 -32.96 -14.44
CA VAL A 683 -6.17 -33.91 -14.65
C VAL A 683 -7.35 -33.51 -13.76
N ILE A 684 -8.55 -33.49 -14.34
CA ILE A 684 -9.80 -33.35 -13.61
C ILE A 684 -10.54 -34.67 -13.70
N GLY A 685 -10.68 -35.32 -12.54
CA GLY A 685 -11.55 -36.46 -12.38
C GLY A 685 -12.99 -35.99 -12.15
N ASP A 686 -13.85 -36.16 -13.16
CA ASP A 686 -15.27 -35.78 -13.12
C ASP A 686 -16.19 -36.94 -13.53
N GLY A 687 -16.22 -37.99 -12.71
CA GLY A 687 -17.03 -39.21 -12.94
C GLY A 687 -18.19 -39.38 -11.97
N SER A 688 -18.65 -40.61 -11.77
CA SER A 688 -19.85 -40.92 -10.95
C SER A 688 -19.60 -41.00 -9.44
N TRP A 689 -18.47 -40.48 -8.94
CA TRP A 689 -18.16 -40.42 -7.52
C TRP A 689 -18.58 -39.06 -6.91
N ASN A 690 -18.60 -39.00 -5.57
CA ASN A 690 -19.24 -37.90 -4.82
C ASN A 690 -18.63 -36.51 -5.07
N PHE A 691 -17.31 -36.41 -5.30
CA PHE A 691 -16.59 -35.14 -5.40
C PHE A 691 -15.62 -35.14 -6.57
N ARG A 692 -15.60 -34.08 -7.39
CA ARG A 692 -14.56 -33.95 -8.42
C ARG A 692 -13.17 -33.87 -7.78
N GLU A 693 -12.20 -34.45 -8.47
CA GLU A 693 -10.80 -34.47 -8.03
C GLU A 693 -9.98 -33.63 -9.01
N PHE A 694 -9.18 -32.71 -8.50
CA PHE A 694 -8.29 -31.87 -9.30
C PHE A 694 -6.85 -32.24 -8.98
N ILE A 695 -6.10 -32.70 -9.99
CA ILE A 695 -4.79 -33.29 -9.80
C ILE A 695 -3.74 -32.55 -10.61
N VAL A 696 -2.74 -32.03 -9.91
CA VAL A 696 -1.52 -31.48 -10.51
C VAL A 696 -0.33 -32.40 -10.22
N TYR A 697 0.59 -32.52 -11.16
CA TYR A 697 1.69 -33.50 -11.09
C TYR A 697 3.05 -32.87 -10.82
N ASN A 698 3.14 -31.54 -10.71
CA ASN A 698 4.34 -30.85 -10.25
C ASN A 698 4.08 -30.13 -8.93
N MET A 699 5.10 -30.12 -8.07
CA MET A 699 5.07 -29.50 -6.74
C MET A 699 4.95 -27.97 -6.79
N THR A 700 5.22 -27.39 -7.97
CA THR A 700 5.19 -25.95 -8.21
C THR A 700 3.89 -25.50 -8.87
N ASP A 701 2.97 -26.41 -9.19
CA ASP A 701 1.65 -26.05 -9.74
C ASP A 701 0.66 -25.64 -8.63
N VAL A 702 1.10 -25.73 -7.36
CA VAL A 702 0.27 -25.51 -6.18
C VAL A 702 1.05 -24.77 -5.08
N TYR A 703 0.39 -23.86 -4.37
CA TYR A 703 0.95 -23.10 -3.25
C TYR A 703 0.04 -23.19 -2.02
N PRO A 704 0.54 -23.67 -0.86
CA PRO A 704 -0.24 -23.65 0.37
C PRO A 704 -0.30 -22.23 0.94
N GLU A 705 -1.50 -21.66 1.03
CA GLU A 705 -1.65 -20.25 1.41
C GLU A 705 -2.34 -20.03 2.75
N TYR A 706 -3.36 -20.82 3.09
CA TYR A 706 -3.99 -20.71 4.41
C TYR A 706 -4.09 -22.06 5.11
N ILE A 707 -3.89 -22.04 6.42
CA ILE A 707 -4.21 -23.14 7.33
C ILE A 707 -5.54 -22.81 7.97
N VAL A 708 -6.54 -23.66 7.75
CA VAL A 708 -7.85 -23.55 8.39
C VAL A 708 -7.91 -24.58 9.51
N THR A 709 -7.97 -24.11 10.75
CA THR A 709 -8.15 -24.95 11.95
C THR A 709 -9.62 -24.93 12.36
N TYR A 710 -10.22 -26.10 12.59
CA TYR A 710 -11.65 -26.23 12.84
C TYR A 710 -11.97 -27.40 13.77
N ASN A 711 -13.18 -27.37 14.32
CA ASN A 711 -13.80 -28.47 15.06
C ASN A 711 -14.98 -29.01 14.26
N ARG A 712 -15.16 -30.32 14.26
CA ARG A 712 -16.33 -31.04 13.76
C ARG A 712 -17.43 -30.98 14.83
N VAL A 713 -18.65 -30.59 14.45
CA VAL A 713 -19.79 -30.35 15.36
C VAL A 713 -21.08 -30.98 14.84
#